data_AF-A0A640KTC2-F1
#
_entry.id   AF-A0A640KTC2-F1
#
_cell.length_a   1.000
_cell.length_b   1.000
_cell.length_c   1.000
_cell.angle_alpha   90.00
_cell.angle_beta   90.00
_cell.angle_gamma   90.00
#
_symmetry.space_group_name_H-M   'P 1'
#
loop_
_entity.id
_entity.type
_entity.pdbx_description
1 polymer ?
#
loop_
_entity_poly.entity_id
_entity_poly.type
_entity_poly.pdbx_seq_one_letter_code
_entity_poly.pdbx_strand_id
1 'polypeptide(L)'
;MSSRWPSSLLNATNKRLTERIEQLTLDLDTKRNSVIEQREVLALLKKHQHEAQQQVKSTAEALGRERAAVENAEGKLKQFQLEAEADARRACKLKEEETQLSQAVSALELALDQRCRALSGQRELAVELEEEAKELVSAHLSRQRVGDELAAAQRELSSTVWATLSRLNEQVRVATRRLEEVRGERLYALQEVDAMHLALQHAVKDQAESLRALELVYAQTSQLDAQVRENAKSMEVLVGAAREGEKLRSQLQATLERLRGDNKRQELTHNLKREQYDKQVHALQKAAAALREDEERSVISTRCNQAEVQQLCQQRRQLEHVILLCEEKRQLLTQQQVRRDALESACALMQRQESTGQPSPAAMRDMILALERQEALLEDRVERTYAKLTEAIQIFTDEGRKSEHFNTAVADKMKTKLSLASDQETAEGHAQLLKERYRKLEEALAERQALFSSMQALALEQRAQRQASWLREIEQLRGTLLRVQRDHQQLLHGTATLRSSWHHTRKTMEEKGVSQGKVLSDLRLLESEVSRLDQEMTATVEEHSSRLLQHEQAGVTLQSLMRAADAQVGALKEAAGAEAYLRVEVQIEEERIQAGMQGTLVELHLNEKEVHELNEELQRHRKKLNLLRLRYEEAVTSMARVVQKPLNEEEGGDIPLPLLNSESDTCTPEAVHAYLLLRRSYEREQLMQRGNYLDLRLVALDKETSTLRHMLDGLRSSRRATTECASIVGELTSVKKTGASSIENCNSQVRASTPSCSPALMKQQLLSGTEASEHYWRAELQILDETLASMSQQREESRMRLHEMRSTLKELQNTHRQKRMQVQKLRESVQRSRKVTSVVSVKCRR
;
A
#
# COMPACT_ATOMS: atom_id res chain seq x y z
N MET A 1 -59.67 82.47 18.14
CA MET A 1 -59.18 81.50 19.14
C MET A 1 -58.59 80.30 18.39
N SER A 2 -57.27 80.29 18.15
CA SER A 2 -56.55 79.16 17.56
C SER A 2 -55.31 78.92 18.43
N SER A 3 -55.44 78.05 19.41
CA SER A 3 -54.38 77.65 20.34
C SER A 3 -53.30 76.85 19.59
N ARG A 4 -52.19 77.52 19.24
CA ARG A 4 -50.97 76.83 18.81
C ARG A 4 -50.41 76.03 19.98
N TRP A 5 -50.24 74.72 19.78
CA TRP A 5 -49.56 73.83 20.71
C TRP A 5 -48.09 74.28 20.95
N PRO A 6 -47.50 74.06 22.13
CA PRO A 6 -46.12 74.47 22.41
C PRO A 6 -45.15 73.52 21.71
N SER A 7 -44.41 74.02 20.72
CA SER A 7 -43.35 73.30 19.99
C SER A 7 -42.20 72.82 20.89
N SER A 8 -42.04 73.40 22.09
CA SER A 8 -41.03 73.00 23.07
C SER A 8 -41.31 71.64 23.72
N LEU A 9 -42.58 71.27 23.93
CA LEU A 9 -42.95 69.95 24.46
C LEU A 9 -42.71 68.84 23.44
N LEU A 10 -43.01 69.10 22.16
CA LEU A 10 -42.71 68.19 21.05
C LEU A 10 -41.20 67.95 20.89
N ASN A 11 -40.37 68.98 21.05
CA ASN A 11 -38.92 68.84 20.94
C ASN A 11 -38.31 68.07 22.12
N ALA A 12 -38.81 68.25 23.35
CA ALA A 12 -38.34 67.49 24.51
C ALA A 12 -38.77 66.01 24.45
N THR A 13 -40.00 65.74 24.00
CA THR A 13 -40.45 64.35 23.77
C THR A 13 -39.72 63.71 22.60
N ASN A 14 -39.44 64.45 21.53
CA ASN A 14 -38.65 63.93 20.41
C ASN A 14 -37.22 63.61 20.82
N LYS A 15 -36.56 64.46 21.63
CA LYS A 15 -35.21 64.16 22.16
C LYS A 15 -35.18 62.89 23.02
N ARG A 16 -36.18 62.69 23.89
CA ARG A 16 -36.28 61.44 24.67
C ARG A 16 -36.58 60.22 23.80
N LEU A 17 -37.35 60.39 22.72
CA LEU A 17 -37.60 59.32 21.76
C LEU A 17 -36.33 58.99 20.96
N THR A 18 -35.53 59.97 20.56
CA THR A 18 -34.26 59.72 19.86
C THR A 18 -33.24 59.05 20.77
N GLU A 19 -33.06 59.52 22.00
CA GLU A 19 -32.18 58.86 22.99
C GLU A 19 -32.62 57.41 23.26
N ARG A 20 -33.93 57.16 23.31
CA ARG A 20 -34.46 55.80 23.50
C ARG A 20 -34.31 54.93 22.25
N ILE A 21 -34.41 55.51 21.06
CA ILE A 21 -34.11 54.81 19.80
C ILE A 21 -32.63 54.43 19.76
N GLU A 22 -31.73 55.35 20.11
CA GLU A 22 -30.28 55.11 20.17
C GLU A 22 -29.91 54.01 21.17
N GLN A 23 -30.50 54.05 22.37
CA GLN A 23 -30.34 52.97 23.36
C GLN A 23 -30.85 51.62 22.83
N LEU A 24 -32.04 51.59 22.21
CA LEU A 24 -32.58 50.38 21.62
C LEU A 24 -31.76 49.87 20.43
N THR A 25 -31.14 50.76 19.64
CA THR A 25 -30.23 50.36 18.56
C THR A 25 -28.95 49.74 19.10
N LEU A 26 -28.36 50.30 20.17
CA LEU A 26 -27.21 49.71 20.84
C LEU A 26 -27.55 48.33 21.45
N ASP A 27 -28.73 48.20 22.07
CA ASP A 27 -29.22 46.92 22.60
C ASP A 27 -29.49 45.90 21.47
N LEU A 28 -29.93 46.34 20.29
CA LEU A 28 -30.11 45.47 19.13
C LEU A 28 -28.78 45.05 18.52
N ASP A 29 -27.79 45.94 18.45
CA ASP A 29 -26.47 45.64 17.92
C ASP A 29 -25.70 44.69 18.85
N THR A 30 -25.77 44.89 20.17
CA THR A 30 -25.21 43.95 21.15
C THR A 30 -25.87 42.57 21.06
N LYS A 31 -27.20 42.50 20.94
CA LYS A 31 -27.91 41.24 20.71
C LYS A 31 -27.53 40.60 19.37
N ARG A 32 -27.38 41.39 18.31
CA ARG A 32 -26.95 40.90 16.99
C ARG A 32 -25.56 40.29 17.04
N ASN A 33 -24.63 40.92 17.75
CA ASN A 33 -23.29 40.38 17.97
C ASN A 33 -23.34 39.07 18.78
N SER A 34 -24.14 39.01 19.85
CA SER A 34 -24.31 37.77 20.63
C SER A 34 -24.91 36.62 19.81
N VAL A 35 -25.81 36.91 18.86
CA VAL A 35 -26.39 35.90 17.95
C VAL A 35 -25.35 35.42 16.93
N ILE A 36 -24.44 36.28 16.48
CA ILE A 36 -23.33 35.89 15.59
C ILE A 36 -22.39 34.95 16.34
N GLU A 37 -21.97 35.30 17.56
CA GLU A 37 -21.15 34.44 18.42
C GLU A 37 -21.82 33.09 18.68
N GLN A 38 -23.12 33.08 18.99
CA GLN A 38 -23.88 31.83 19.18
C GLN A 38 -23.96 30.99 17.90
N ARG A 39 -24.06 31.61 16.71
CA ARG A 39 -24.05 30.89 15.44
C ARG A 39 -22.68 30.27 15.14
N GLU A 40 -21.60 30.95 15.50
CA GLU A 40 -20.23 30.43 15.38
C GLU A 40 -20.02 29.24 16.33
N VAL A 41 -20.46 29.35 17.59
CA VAL A 41 -20.43 28.23 18.55
C VAL A 41 -21.26 27.05 18.06
N LEU A 42 -22.47 27.28 17.54
CA LEU A 42 -23.30 26.22 16.96
C LEU A 42 -22.67 25.58 15.72
N ALA A 43 -21.98 26.35 14.88
CA ALA A 43 -21.25 25.81 13.73
C ALA A 43 -20.08 24.93 14.18
N LEU A 44 -19.32 25.35 15.20
CA LEU A 44 -18.26 24.56 15.81
C LEU A 44 -18.80 23.27 16.46
N LEU A 45 -19.91 23.36 17.20
CA LEU A 45 -20.55 22.18 17.81
C LEU A 45 -21.06 21.20 16.76
N LYS A 46 -21.64 21.67 15.65
CA LYS A 46 -22.05 20.80 14.53
C LYS A 46 -20.85 20.13 13.86
N LYS A 47 -19.74 20.86 13.70
CA LYS A 47 -18.49 20.31 13.16
C LYS A 47 -17.93 19.21 14.08
N HIS A 48 -17.84 19.48 15.39
CA HIS A 48 -17.38 18.49 16.37
C HIS A 48 -18.33 17.29 16.49
N GLN A 49 -19.64 17.49 16.37
CA GLN A 49 -20.61 16.39 16.31
C GLN A 49 -20.38 15.50 15.08
N HIS A 50 -20.04 16.10 13.93
CA HIS A 50 -19.73 15.34 12.72
C HIS A 50 -18.40 14.58 12.85
N GLU A 51 -17.36 15.21 13.39
CA GLU A 51 -16.08 14.58 13.70
C GLU A 51 -16.25 13.40 14.67
N ALA A 52 -17.04 13.57 15.73
CA ALA A 52 -17.37 12.50 16.68
C ALA A 52 -18.15 11.35 16.02
N GLN A 53 -19.12 11.65 15.14
CA GLN A 53 -19.84 10.62 14.38
C GLN A 53 -18.93 9.85 13.43
N GLN A 54 -17.95 10.51 12.80
CA GLN A 54 -16.95 9.83 11.97
C GLN A 54 -16.04 8.93 12.82
N GLN A 55 -15.61 9.38 14.01
CA GLN A 55 -14.84 8.54 14.94
C GLN A 55 -15.65 7.34 15.45
N VAL A 56 -16.94 7.51 15.73
CA VAL A 56 -17.82 6.38 16.10
C VAL A 56 -17.95 5.38 14.95
N LYS A 57 -18.06 5.85 13.69
CA LYS A 57 -18.09 4.96 12.52
C LYS A 57 -16.77 4.20 12.33
N SER A 58 -15.63 4.90 12.43
CA SER A 58 -14.32 4.25 12.26
C SER A 58 -14.01 3.24 13.38
N THR A 59 -14.39 3.55 14.62
CA THR A 59 -14.27 2.61 15.74
C THR A 59 -15.23 1.43 15.62
N ALA A 60 -16.46 1.63 15.13
CA ALA A 60 -17.40 0.55 14.84
C ALA A 60 -16.89 -0.39 13.73
N GLU A 61 -16.28 0.16 12.67
CA GLU A 61 -15.65 -0.62 11.61
C GLU A 61 -14.42 -1.40 12.13
N ALA A 62 -13.59 -0.78 12.97
CA ALA A 62 -12.46 -1.44 13.61
C ALA A 62 -12.93 -2.61 14.52
N LEU A 63 -13.96 -2.38 15.33
CA LEU A 63 -14.59 -3.43 16.15
C LEU A 63 -15.19 -4.55 15.28
N GLY A 64 -15.76 -4.23 14.12
CA GLY A 64 -16.26 -5.22 13.17
C GLY A 64 -15.14 -6.12 12.62
N ARG A 65 -13.97 -5.54 12.31
CA ARG A 65 -12.78 -6.29 11.86
C ARG A 65 -12.22 -7.18 12.97
N GLU A 66 -12.14 -6.67 14.20
CA GLU A 66 -11.72 -7.45 15.37
C GLU A 66 -12.66 -8.63 15.64
N ARG A 67 -13.98 -8.42 15.59
CA ARG A 67 -14.96 -9.53 15.73
C ARG A 67 -14.79 -10.60 14.65
N ALA A 68 -14.62 -10.19 13.39
CA ALA A 68 -14.37 -11.14 12.30
C ALA A 68 -13.03 -11.89 12.46
N ALA A 69 -12.00 -11.24 13.03
CA ALA A 69 -10.74 -11.89 13.34
C ALA A 69 -10.89 -12.92 14.47
N VAL A 70 -11.65 -12.58 15.52
CA VAL A 70 -11.98 -13.48 16.63
C VAL A 70 -12.80 -14.67 16.15
N GLU A 71 -13.85 -14.47 15.35
CA GLU A 71 -14.66 -15.56 14.79
C GLU A 71 -13.80 -16.50 13.92
N ASN A 72 -12.87 -15.96 13.13
CA ASN A 72 -11.92 -16.77 12.37
C ASN A 72 -10.95 -17.55 13.28
N ALA A 73 -10.48 -16.95 14.38
CA ALA A 73 -9.62 -17.61 15.35
C ALA A 73 -10.37 -18.72 16.09
N GLU A 74 -11.62 -18.49 16.51
CA GLU A 74 -12.49 -19.51 17.09
C GLU A 74 -12.78 -20.64 16.10
N GLY A 75 -13.00 -20.32 14.82
CA GLY A 75 -13.15 -21.31 13.76
C GLY A 75 -11.91 -22.22 13.62
N LYS A 76 -10.71 -21.62 13.63
CA LYS A 76 -9.44 -22.38 13.64
C LYS A 76 -9.28 -23.22 14.91
N LEU A 77 -9.64 -22.67 16.06
CA LEU A 77 -9.54 -23.38 17.35
C LEU A 77 -10.48 -24.60 17.40
N LYS A 78 -11.71 -24.47 16.89
CA LYS A 78 -12.62 -25.62 16.72
C LYS A 78 -12.07 -26.66 15.76
N GLN A 79 -11.42 -26.24 14.68
CA GLN A 79 -10.75 -27.16 13.75
C GLN A 79 -9.61 -27.93 14.45
N PHE A 80 -8.75 -27.24 15.19
CA PHE A 80 -7.68 -27.89 15.95
C PHE A 80 -8.19 -28.83 17.05
N GLN A 81 -9.31 -28.50 17.71
CA GLN A 81 -9.95 -29.41 18.66
C GLN A 81 -10.44 -30.69 17.98
N LEU A 82 -11.08 -30.58 16.81
CA LEU A 82 -11.51 -31.76 16.04
C LEU A 82 -10.33 -32.60 15.55
N GLU A 83 -9.23 -31.97 15.14
CA GLU A 83 -7.99 -32.67 14.75
C GLU A 83 -7.36 -33.39 15.96
N ALA A 84 -7.27 -32.74 17.12
CA ALA A 84 -6.77 -33.34 18.36
C ALA A 84 -7.64 -34.51 18.85
N GLU A 85 -8.97 -34.39 18.76
CA GLU A 85 -9.88 -35.50 19.07
C GLU A 85 -9.72 -36.66 18.08
N ALA A 86 -9.52 -36.39 16.80
CA ALA A 86 -9.28 -37.42 15.79
C ALA A 86 -7.97 -38.16 16.05
N ASP A 87 -6.91 -37.46 16.43
CA ASP A 87 -5.61 -38.05 16.78
C ASP A 87 -5.67 -38.84 18.09
N ALA A 88 -6.39 -38.35 19.11
CA ALA A 88 -6.63 -39.11 20.33
C ALA A 88 -7.36 -40.44 20.05
N ARG A 89 -8.37 -40.44 19.17
CA ARG A 89 -9.07 -41.66 18.74
C ARG A 89 -8.15 -42.62 17.98
N ARG A 90 -7.24 -42.11 17.14
CA ARG A 90 -6.24 -42.93 16.43
C ARG A 90 -5.26 -43.57 17.43
N ALA A 91 -4.79 -42.81 18.42
CA ALA A 91 -3.90 -43.30 19.45
C ALA A 91 -4.55 -44.41 20.32
N CYS A 92 -5.83 -44.27 20.67
CA CYS A 92 -6.57 -45.31 21.38
C CYS A 92 -6.66 -46.61 20.56
N LYS A 93 -6.98 -46.53 19.25
CA LYS A 93 -7.03 -47.70 18.37
C LYS A 93 -5.69 -48.41 18.25
N LEU A 94 -4.60 -47.66 18.12
CA LEU A 94 -3.25 -48.23 18.06
C LEU A 94 -2.88 -48.93 19.37
N LYS A 95 -3.27 -48.39 20.53
CA LYS A 95 -3.08 -49.06 21.83
C LYS A 95 -3.91 -50.33 21.97
N GLU A 96 -5.16 -50.33 21.48
CA GLU A 96 -5.99 -51.54 21.46
C GLU A 96 -5.36 -52.62 20.58
N GLU A 97 -4.86 -52.27 19.39
CA GLU A 97 -4.14 -53.19 18.49
C GLU A 97 -2.85 -53.74 19.14
N GLU A 98 -2.08 -52.90 19.84
CA GLU A 98 -0.89 -53.32 20.60
C GLU A 98 -1.24 -54.33 21.71
N THR A 99 -2.32 -54.09 22.46
CA THR A 99 -2.77 -55.04 23.49
C THR A 99 -3.28 -56.36 22.92
N GLN A 100 -3.89 -56.35 21.74
CA GLN A 100 -4.31 -57.57 21.05
C GLN A 100 -3.11 -58.40 20.57
N LEU A 101 -2.07 -57.73 20.07
CA LEU A 101 -0.82 -58.38 19.66
C LEU A 101 -0.07 -58.99 20.85
N SER A 102 0.00 -58.30 21.99
CA SER A 102 0.66 -58.85 23.18
C SER A 102 -0.07 -60.07 23.76
N GLN A 103 -1.40 -60.08 23.70
CA GLN A 103 -2.22 -61.25 24.06
C GLN A 103 -2.00 -62.42 23.08
N ALA A 104 -1.84 -62.16 21.78
CA ALA A 104 -1.56 -63.20 20.79
C ALA A 104 -0.16 -63.81 20.99
N VAL A 105 0.84 -63.00 21.32
CA VAL A 105 2.21 -63.47 21.60
C VAL A 105 2.24 -64.36 22.84
N SER A 106 1.62 -63.93 23.95
CA SER A 106 1.57 -64.75 25.18
C SER A 106 0.80 -66.07 24.99
N ALA A 107 -0.24 -66.10 24.15
CA ALA A 107 -0.94 -67.33 23.79
C ALA A 107 -0.08 -68.30 22.97
N LEU A 108 0.77 -67.80 22.08
CA LEU A 108 1.70 -68.61 21.29
C LEU A 108 2.85 -69.18 22.13
N GLU A 109 3.38 -68.39 23.06
CA GLU A 109 4.40 -68.85 24.02
C GLU A 109 3.88 -70.01 24.88
N LEU A 110 2.64 -69.89 25.39
CA LEU A 110 2.01 -70.94 26.18
C LEU A 110 1.75 -72.22 25.38
N ALA A 111 1.41 -72.12 24.10
CA ALA A 111 1.23 -73.26 23.21
C ALA A 111 2.56 -73.97 22.88
N LEU A 112 3.64 -73.21 22.72
CA LEU A 112 5.00 -73.74 22.54
C LEU A 112 5.45 -74.54 23.76
N ASP A 113 5.26 -73.99 24.96
CA ASP A 113 5.63 -74.67 26.22
C ASP A 113 4.87 -75.99 26.42
N GLN A 114 3.58 -76.02 26.10
CA GLN A 114 2.77 -77.25 26.15
C GLN A 114 3.29 -78.32 25.18
N ARG A 115 3.70 -77.90 23.98
CA ARG A 115 4.21 -78.82 22.95
C ARG A 115 5.59 -79.37 23.30
N CYS A 116 6.45 -78.55 23.92
CA CYS A 116 7.74 -78.99 24.44
C CYS A 116 7.59 -80.05 25.55
N ARG A 117 6.63 -79.88 26.47
CA ARG A 117 6.36 -80.87 27.53
C ARG A 117 5.77 -82.17 27.00
N ALA A 118 4.96 -82.13 25.95
CA ALA A 118 4.41 -83.34 25.33
C ALA A 118 5.52 -84.18 24.65
N LEU A 119 6.47 -83.51 23.99
CA LEU A 119 7.58 -84.17 23.31
C LEU A 119 8.61 -84.79 24.27
N SER A 120 8.82 -84.20 25.46
CA SER A 120 9.68 -84.81 26.47
C SER A 120 9.08 -86.10 27.03
N GLY A 121 7.77 -86.13 27.31
CA GLY A 121 7.10 -87.34 27.80
C GLY A 121 7.07 -88.50 26.79
N GLN A 122 7.03 -88.20 25.48
CA GLN A 122 7.12 -89.23 24.44
C GLN A 122 8.51 -89.86 24.31
N ARG A 123 9.57 -89.13 24.67
CA ARG A 123 10.95 -89.65 24.62
C ARG A 123 11.26 -90.61 25.77
N GLU A 124 10.69 -90.39 26.95
CA GLU A 124 10.87 -91.26 28.11
C GLU A 124 10.28 -92.66 27.86
N LEU A 125 9.10 -92.74 27.26
CA LEU A 125 8.44 -94.01 26.90
C LEU A 125 9.19 -94.83 25.83
N ALA A 126 9.90 -94.18 24.92
CA ALA A 126 10.67 -94.86 23.86
C ALA A 126 11.91 -95.57 24.43
N VAL A 127 12.53 -95.00 25.47
CA VAL A 127 13.71 -95.57 26.12
C VAL A 127 13.35 -96.82 26.93
N GLU A 128 12.18 -96.83 27.58
CA GLU A 128 11.71 -98.00 28.36
C GLU A 128 11.47 -99.23 27.46
N LEU A 129 10.93 -99.05 26.25
CA LEU A 129 10.65 -100.13 25.31
C LEU A 129 11.93 -100.74 24.68
N GLU A 130 13.02 -99.98 24.57
CA GLU A 130 14.30 -100.50 24.05
C GLU A 130 15.01 -101.42 25.04
N GLU A 131 14.85 -101.20 26.35
CA GLU A 131 15.46 -102.04 27.38
C GLU A 131 14.75 -103.41 27.49
N GLU A 132 13.41 -103.45 27.39
CA GLU A 132 12.63 -104.70 27.40
C GLU A 132 12.99 -105.64 26.22
N ALA A 133 13.32 -105.08 25.05
CA ALA A 133 13.70 -105.86 23.88
C ALA A 133 15.07 -106.56 24.02
N LYS A 134 16.00 -105.96 24.76
CA LYS A 134 17.35 -106.53 24.99
C LYS A 134 17.30 -107.76 25.90
N GLU A 135 16.41 -107.78 26.88
CA GLU A 135 16.25 -108.90 27.81
C GLU A 135 15.73 -110.17 27.11
N LEU A 136 14.78 -110.04 26.19
CA LEU A 136 14.19 -111.18 25.46
C LEU A 136 15.18 -111.91 24.54
N VAL A 137 16.13 -111.18 23.93
CA VAL A 137 17.14 -111.77 23.03
C VAL A 137 18.14 -112.63 23.82
N SER A 138 18.46 -112.24 25.06
CA SER A 138 19.41 -112.97 25.91
C SER A 138 18.90 -114.36 26.35
N ALA A 139 17.59 -114.50 26.56
CA ALA A 139 16.98 -115.76 26.99
C ALA A 139 17.02 -116.84 25.90
N HIS A 140 17.00 -116.44 24.62
CA HIS A 140 16.84 -117.36 23.50
C HIS A 140 18.13 -118.09 23.09
N LEU A 141 19.30 -117.54 23.42
CA LEU A 141 20.60 -118.11 23.05
C LEU A 141 21.07 -119.27 23.96
N SER A 142 20.31 -119.62 25.01
CA SER A 142 20.76 -120.51 26.09
C SER A 142 20.35 -122.00 25.99
N ARG A 143 19.59 -122.44 24.97
CA ARG A 143 19.03 -123.82 24.92
C ARG A 143 19.25 -124.54 23.59
N GLN A 144 20.30 -125.37 23.48
CA GLN A 144 20.40 -126.43 22.44
C GLN A 144 21.48 -127.49 22.74
N ARG A 145 21.14 -128.77 23.01
CA ARG A 145 21.95 -130.01 22.78
C ARG A 145 21.16 -131.36 23.00
N VAL A 146 21.34 -132.31 22.05
CA VAL A 146 21.14 -133.81 22.03
C VAL A 146 19.69 -134.36 22.04
N GLY A 147 19.24 -135.39 21.30
CA GLY A 147 19.86 -136.27 20.29
C GLY A 147 18.97 -137.45 19.84
N ASP A 148 18.35 -138.23 20.74
CA ASP A 148 17.76 -139.55 20.34
C ASP A 148 16.29 -139.82 20.74
N GLU A 149 15.59 -138.88 21.38
CA GLU A 149 14.10 -138.86 21.44
C GLU A 149 13.48 -138.40 20.10
N LEU A 150 14.34 -138.13 19.12
CA LEU A 150 14.13 -137.25 17.98
C LEU A 150 13.30 -137.86 16.85
N ALA A 151 13.12 -139.18 16.80
CA ALA A 151 12.39 -139.86 15.71
C ALA A 151 10.88 -140.00 15.97
N ALA A 152 10.48 -140.26 17.21
CA ALA A 152 9.07 -140.25 17.64
C ALA A 152 8.60 -138.80 17.85
N ALA A 153 9.46 -138.00 18.50
CA ALA A 153 9.30 -136.56 18.51
C ALA A 153 9.33 -136.00 17.09
N GLN A 154 10.02 -136.55 16.08
CA GLN A 154 10.04 -136.01 14.70
C GLN A 154 8.69 -135.96 14.00
N ARG A 155 7.73 -136.82 14.35
CA ARG A 155 6.39 -136.82 13.72
C ARG A 155 5.43 -135.87 14.42
N GLU A 156 5.50 -135.79 15.75
CA GLU A 156 4.82 -134.72 16.49
C GLU A 156 5.50 -133.36 16.25
N LEU A 157 6.82 -133.32 16.15
CA LEU A 157 7.64 -132.21 15.66
C LEU A 157 7.31 -131.91 14.22
N SER A 158 7.14 -132.84 13.27
CA SER A 158 6.81 -132.39 11.91
C SER A 158 5.44 -131.71 11.89
N SER A 159 4.45 -132.20 12.66
CA SER A 159 3.14 -131.52 12.77
C SER A 159 3.21 -130.18 13.52
N THR A 160 3.96 -130.11 14.63
CA THR A 160 4.17 -128.88 15.40
C THR A 160 5.18 -127.95 14.73
N VAL A 161 6.06 -128.44 13.87
CA VAL A 161 7.00 -127.72 12.99
C VAL A 161 6.24 -127.20 11.81
N TRP A 162 5.24 -127.91 11.25
CA TRP A 162 4.34 -127.34 10.25
C TRP A 162 3.41 -126.29 10.87
N ALA A 163 2.90 -126.49 12.08
CA ALA A 163 2.10 -125.50 12.79
C ALA A 163 2.92 -124.30 13.27
N THR A 164 4.16 -124.52 13.75
CA THR A 164 5.10 -123.45 14.11
C THR A 164 5.71 -122.81 12.87
N LEU A 165 5.89 -123.52 11.75
CA LEU A 165 6.27 -122.94 10.47
C LEU A 165 5.12 -122.12 9.90
N SER A 166 3.86 -122.54 10.00
CA SER A 166 2.73 -121.71 9.58
C SER A 166 2.58 -120.49 10.49
N ARG A 167 2.81 -120.65 11.80
CA ARG A 167 2.81 -119.54 12.76
C ARG A 167 4.03 -118.62 12.56
N LEU A 168 5.19 -119.16 12.24
CA LEU A 168 6.40 -118.40 11.90
C LEU A 168 6.26 -117.75 10.53
N ASN A 169 5.59 -118.37 9.56
CA ASN A 169 5.27 -117.75 8.27
C ASN A 169 4.28 -116.62 8.46
N GLU A 170 3.30 -116.78 9.35
CA GLU A 170 2.37 -115.70 9.67
C GLU A 170 3.06 -114.60 10.49
N GLN A 171 3.97 -114.95 11.40
CA GLN A 171 4.82 -113.98 12.11
C GLN A 171 5.79 -113.29 11.16
N VAL A 172 6.32 -113.98 10.15
CA VAL A 172 7.16 -113.40 9.10
C VAL A 172 6.32 -112.51 8.21
N ARG A 173 5.08 -112.88 7.85
CA ARG A 173 4.15 -112.02 7.10
C ARG A 173 3.75 -110.77 7.89
N VAL A 174 3.48 -110.92 9.18
CA VAL A 174 3.20 -109.78 10.08
C VAL A 174 4.46 -108.95 10.27
N ALA A 175 5.63 -109.56 10.40
CA ALA A 175 6.91 -108.85 10.51
C ALA A 175 7.28 -108.16 9.20
N THR A 176 6.98 -108.72 8.03
CA THR A 176 7.18 -108.07 6.72
C THR A 176 6.21 -106.92 6.53
N ARG A 177 4.94 -107.06 6.93
CA ARG A 177 3.98 -105.95 6.92
C ARG A 177 4.40 -104.84 7.88
N ARG A 178 4.82 -105.18 9.10
CA ARG A 178 5.41 -104.21 10.04
C ARG A 178 6.70 -103.59 9.50
N LEU A 179 7.54 -104.33 8.78
CA LEU A 179 8.72 -103.79 8.11
C LEU A 179 8.36 -102.83 6.97
N GLU A 180 7.28 -103.11 6.23
CA GLU A 180 6.76 -102.22 5.19
C GLU A 180 6.13 -100.96 5.79
N GLU A 181 5.39 -101.09 6.89
CA GLU A 181 4.87 -99.97 7.68
C GLU A 181 6.01 -99.11 8.23
N VAL A 182 7.02 -99.71 8.87
CA VAL A 182 8.22 -99.02 9.38
C VAL A 182 9.04 -98.40 8.25
N ARG A 183 9.11 -99.03 7.07
CA ARG A 183 9.73 -98.42 5.87
C ARG A 183 8.93 -97.22 5.37
N GLY A 184 7.59 -97.30 5.41
CA GLY A 184 6.70 -96.18 5.12
C GLY A 184 6.89 -95.04 6.10
N GLU A 185 6.84 -95.32 7.40
CA GLU A 185 7.09 -94.35 8.48
C GLU A 185 8.49 -93.74 8.38
N ARG A 186 9.52 -94.54 8.04
CA ARG A 186 10.87 -94.04 7.79
C ARG A 186 10.92 -93.09 6.59
N LEU A 187 10.21 -93.40 5.50
CA LEU A 187 10.14 -92.50 4.34
C LEU A 187 9.39 -91.20 4.68
N TYR A 188 8.31 -91.28 5.47
CA TYR A 188 7.61 -90.11 5.99
C TYR A 188 8.50 -89.27 6.92
N ALA A 189 9.23 -89.90 7.83
CA ALA A 189 10.18 -89.23 8.71
C ALA A 189 11.32 -88.59 7.92
N LEU A 190 11.83 -89.23 6.87
CA LEU A 190 12.83 -88.62 5.97
C LEU A 190 12.25 -87.40 5.24
N GLN A 191 11.01 -87.47 4.76
CA GLN A 191 10.34 -86.32 4.14
C GLN A 191 10.09 -85.17 5.13
N GLU A 192 9.74 -85.47 6.38
CA GLU A 192 9.62 -84.46 7.44
C GLU A 192 10.99 -83.87 7.81
N VAL A 193 12.05 -84.67 7.85
CA VAL A 193 13.42 -84.19 8.09
C VAL A 193 13.90 -83.30 6.96
N ASP A 194 13.58 -83.62 5.71
CA ASP A 194 13.88 -82.79 4.55
C ASP A 194 13.07 -81.47 4.58
N ALA A 195 11.79 -81.55 4.95
CA ALA A 195 10.94 -80.37 5.13
C ALA A 195 11.44 -79.47 6.29
N MET A 196 11.87 -80.07 7.40
CA MET A 196 12.49 -79.38 8.54
C MET A 196 13.84 -78.77 8.15
N HIS A 197 14.66 -79.45 7.35
CA HIS A 197 15.91 -78.90 6.82
C HIS A 197 15.66 -77.69 5.93
N LEU A 198 14.67 -77.75 5.04
CA LEU A 198 14.27 -76.62 4.22
C LEU A 198 13.75 -75.46 5.08
N ALA A 199 12.91 -75.74 6.08
CA ALA A 199 12.41 -74.74 7.01
C ALA A 199 13.54 -74.08 7.81
N LEU A 200 14.51 -74.86 8.29
CA LEU A 200 15.71 -74.36 8.97
C LEU A 200 16.59 -73.52 8.04
N GLN A 201 16.79 -73.93 6.78
CA GLN A 201 17.53 -73.13 5.80
C GLN A 201 16.83 -71.80 5.51
N HIS A 202 15.50 -71.78 5.48
CA HIS A 202 14.74 -70.54 5.36
C HIS A 202 14.86 -69.67 6.61
N ALA A 203 14.70 -70.24 7.81
CA ALA A 203 14.87 -69.51 9.06
C ALA A 203 16.28 -68.92 9.22
N VAL A 204 17.33 -69.64 8.80
CA VAL A 204 18.72 -69.15 8.80
C VAL A 204 18.90 -67.99 7.79
N LYS A 205 18.24 -68.06 6.63
CA LYS A 205 18.23 -66.95 5.65
C LYS A 205 17.52 -65.73 6.22
N ASP A 206 16.33 -65.91 6.80
CA ASP A 206 15.56 -64.82 7.42
C ASP A 206 16.33 -64.20 8.60
N GLN A 207 17.03 -65.02 9.39
CA GLN A 207 17.88 -64.54 10.47
C GLN A 207 19.07 -63.73 9.92
N ALA A 208 19.74 -64.19 8.86
CA ALA A 208 20.82 -63.45 8.21
C ALA A 208 20.32 -62.13 7.58
N GLU A 209 19.11 -62.12 7.01
CA GLU A 209 18.47 -60.91 6.49
C GLU A 209 18.09 -59.94 7.60
N SER A 210 17.58 -60.44 8.74
CA SER A 210 17.28 -59.62 9.92
C SER A 210 18.54 -59.02 10.56
N LEU A 211 19.65 -59.78 10.64
CA LEU A 211 20.94 -59.29 11.12
C LEU A 211 21.50 -58.21 10.19
N ARG A 212 21.40 -58.40 8.87
CA ARG A 212 21.76 -57.36 7.89
C ARG A 212 20.90 -56.11 8.03
N ALA A 213 19.61 -56.25 8.32
CA ALA A 213 18.73 -55.10 8.58
C ALA A 213 19.14 -54.36 9.86
N LEU A 214 19.46 -55.09 10.94
CA LEU A 214 19.98 -54.51 12.18
C LEU A 214 21.34 -53.83 11.98
N GLU A 215 22.26 -54.41 11.22
CA GLU A 215 23.54 -53.79 10.84
C GLU A 215 23.32 -52.48 10.06
N LEU A 216 22.31 -52.45 9.17
CA LEU A 216 21.94 -51.26 8.41
C LEU A 216 21.38 -50.17 9.32
N VAL A 217 20.52 -50.53 10.28
CA VAL A 217 20.00 -49.60 11.29
C VAL A 217 21.15 -49.07 12.15
N TYR A 218 22.07 -49.93 12.59
CA TYR A 218 23.24 -49.51 13.38
C TYR A 218 24.16 -48.56 12.61
N ALA A 219 24.41 -48.86 11.33
CA ALA A 219 25.16 -47.98 10.43
C ALA A 219 24.46 -46.61 10.25
N GLN A 220 23.14 -46.60 10.09
CA GLN A 220 22.35 -45.37 10.00
C GLN A 220 22.35 -44.58 11.30
N THR A 221 22.23 -45.23 12.46
CA THR A 221 22.29 -44.55 13.76
C THR A 221 23.69 -43.98 14.03
N SER A 222 24.75 -44.71 13.70
CA SER A 222 26.12 -44.21 13.86
C SER A 222 26.44 -43.05 12.91
N GLN A 223 25.88 -43.06 11.69
CA GLN A 223 25.99 -41.95 10.74
C GLN A 223 25.21 -40.72 11.23
N LEU A 224 24.01 -40.90 11.79
CA LEU A 224 23.25 -39.83 12.43
C LEU A 224 24.00 -39.25 13.63
N ASP A 225 24.60 -40.08 14.49
CA ASP A 225 25.43 -39.61 15.61
C ASP A 225 26.66 -38.83 15.13
N ALA A 226 27.29 -39.26 14.04
CA ALA A 226 28.40 -38.52 13.43
C ALA A 226 27.94 -37.15 12.90
N GLN A 227 26.78 -37.10 12.21
CA GLN A 227 26.18 -35.86 11.73
C GLN A 227 25.74 -34.94 12.87
N VAL A 228 25.21 -35.48 13.96
CA VAL A 228 24.85 -34.70 15.16
C VAL A 228 26.10 -34.10 15.79
N ARG A 229 27.22 -34.86 15.89
CA ARG A 229 28.50 -34.32 16.38
C ARG A 229 29.08 -33.25 15.45
N GLU A 230 28.97 -33.41 14.13
CA GLU A 230 29.43 -32.42 13.17
C GLU A 230 28.57 -31.15 13.19
N ASN A 231 27.25 -31.29 13.30
CA ASN A 231 26.32 -30.19 13.50
C ASN A 231 26.60 -29.46 14.82
N ALA A 232 26.87 -30.17 15.91
CA ALA A 232 27.25 -29.57 17.19
C ALA A 232 28.54 -28.72 17.05
N LYS A 233 29.57 -29.25 16.38
CA LYS A 233 30.79 -28.49 16.07
C LYS A 233 30.53 -27.27 15.19
N SER A 234 29.66 -27.40 14.18
CA SER A 234 29.27 -26.27 13.33
C SER A 234 28.54 -25.18 14.12
N MET A 235 27.68 -25.57 15.07
CA MET A 235 27.00 -24.62 15.96
C MET A 235 27.98 -23.95 16.92
N GLU A 236 28.97 -24.66 17.45
CA GLU A 236 30.03 -24.06 18.26
C GLU A 236 30.82 -23.01 17.48
N VAL A 237 31.13 -23.27 16.20
CA VAL A 237 31.77 -22.30 15.30
C VAL A 237 30.85 -21.10 15.04
N LEU A 238 29.56 -21.32 14.80
CA LEU A 238 28.59 -20.23 14.62
C LEU A 238 28.41 -19.38 15.89
N VAL A 239 28.42 -20.00 17.07
CA VAL A 239 28.41 -19.30 18.36
C VAL A 239 29.71 -18.52 18.56
N GLY A 240 30.85 -19.08 18.14
CA GLY A 240 32.13 -18.38 18.10
C GLY A 240 32.08 -17.13 17.20
N ALA A 241 31.59 -17.28 15.97
CA ALA A 241 31.42 -16.20 15.01
C ALA A 241 30.41 -15.14 15.49
N ALA A 242 29.34 -15.55 16.16
CA ALA A 242 28.38 -14.63 16.77
C ALA A 242 29.03 -13.79 17.88
N ARG A 243 29.84 -14.42 18.74
CA ARG A 243 30.62 -13.72 19.79
C ARG A 243 31.67 -12.78 19.20
N GLU A 244 32.32 -13.16 18.10
CA GLU A 244 33.22 -12.27 17.36
C GLU A 244 32.47 -11.10 16.71
N GLY A 245 31.27 -11.35 16.16
CA GLY A 245 30.36 -10.33 15.66
C GLY A 245 29.92 -9.34 16.75
N GLU A 246 29.64 -9.81 17.97
CA GLU A 246 29.37 -8.96 19.13
C GLU A 246 30.59 -8.15 19.57
N LYS A 247 31.79 -8.73 19.52
CA LYS A 247 33.05 -8.00 19.77
C LYS A 247 33.28 -6.92 18.71
N LEU A 248 33.07 -7.22 17.44
CA LEU A 248 33.16 -6.25 16.34
C LEU A 248 32.11 -5.15 16.47
N ARG A 249 30.87 -5.49 16.84
CA ARG A 249 29.80 -4.51 17.10
C ARG A 249 30.14 -3.61 18.29
N SER A 250 30.64 -4.16 19.39
CA SER A 250 31.05 -3.35 20.54
C SER A 250 32.28 -2.48 20.23
N GLN A 251 33.22 -2.97 19.41
CA GLN A 251 34.34 -2.17 18.89
C GLN A 251 33.85 -1.05 17.96
N LEU A 252 32.93 -1.33 17.04
CA LEU A 252 32.31 -0.33 16.15
C LEU A 252 31.48 0.69 16.92
N GLN A 253 30.79 0.26 17.97
CA GLN A 253 30.05 1.15 18.84
C GLN A 253 31.00 2.06 19.63
N ALA A 254 32.10 1.52 20.15
CA ALA A 254 33.15 2.31 20.80
C ALA A 254 33.85 3.28 19.83
N THR A 255 34.09 2.90 18.56
CA THR A 255 34.65 3.82 17.56
C THR A 255 33.63 4.88 17.14
N LEU A 256 32.36 4.54 17.01
CA LEU A 256 31.29 5.51 16.77
C LEU A 256 31.13 6.50 17.93
N GLU A 257 31.22 6.03 19.18
CA GLU A 257 31.19 6.90 20.36
C GLU A 257 32.41 7.83 20.42
N ARG A 258 33.61 7.32 20.10
CA ARG A 258 34.81 8.15 19.95
C ARG A 258 34.67 9.17 18.84
N LEU A 259 34.23 8.76 17.65
CA LEU A 259 34.00 9.67 16.52
C LEU A 259 32.91 10.69 16.81
N ARG A 260 31.84 10.32 17.52
CA ARG A 260 30.82 11.27 18.00
C ARG A 260 31.42 12.24 19.03
N GLY A 261 32.28 11.76 19.92
CA GLY A 261 33.01 12.61 20.87
C GLY A 261 33.96 13.58 20.18
N ASP A 262 34.69 13.11 19.18
CA ASP A 262 35.62 13.92 18.39
C ASP A 262 34.89 14.88 17.47
N ASN A 263 33.76 14.48 16.88
CA ASN A 263 32.91 15.36 16.07
C ASN A 263 32.28 16.45 16.95
N LYS A 264 31.82 16.12 18.18
CA LYS A 264 31.39 17.13 19.15
C LYS A 264 32.52 18.10 19.52
N ARG A 265 33.76 17.62 19.69
CA ARG A 265 34.93 18.48 19.94
C ARG A 265 35.27 19.34 18.72
N GLN A 266 35.14 18.80 17.51
CA GLN A 266 35.33 19.52 16.26
C GLN A 266 34.23 20.55 16.05
N GLU A 267 32.97 20.24 16.34
CA GLU A 267 31.86 21.18 16.35
C GLU A 267 32.06 22.27 17.40
N LEU A 268 32.51 21.95 18.62
CA LEU A 268 32.83 22.96 19.63
C LEU A 268 33.99 23.86 19.21
N THR A 269 35.04 23.32 18.59
CA THR A 269 36.16 24.12 18.06
C THR A 269 35.76 24.92 16.82
N HIS A 270 34.90 24.38 15.96
CA HIS A 270 34.32 25.06 14.80
C HIS A 270 33.36 26.16 15.27
N ASN A 271 32.55 25.92 16.30
CA ASN A 271 31.67 26.90 16.91
C ASN A 271 32.45 27.98 17.64
N LEU A 272 33.55 27.65 18.32
CA LEU A 272 34.46 28.65 18.89
C LEU A 272 35.13 29.49 17.80
N LYS A 273 35.59 28.87 16.70
CA LYS A 273 36.12 29.60 15.54
C LYS A 273 35.03 30.43 14.87
N ARG A 274 33.82 29.89 14.73
CA ARG A 274 32.65 30.58 14.19
C ARG A 274 32.23 31.73 15.10
N GLU A 275 32.27 31.58 16.42
CA GLU A 275 32.05 32.66 17.38
C GLU A 275 33.16 33.71 17.31
N GLN A 276 34.40 33.32 17.06
CA GLN A 276 35.50 34.26 16.82
C GLN A 276 35.31 35.01 15.49
N TYR A 277 34.93 34.30 14.43
CA TYR A 277 34.59 34.91 13.15
C TYR A 277 33.32 35.73 13.22
N ASP A 278 32.32 35.33 13.99
CA ASP A 278 31.08 36.05 14.23
C ASP A 278 31.38 37.26 15.12
N LYS A 279 32.32 37.19 16.06
CA LYS A 279 32.82 38.37 16.81
C LYS A 279 33.61 39.31 15.91
N GLN A 280 34.41 38.79 14.97
CA GLN A 280 35.15 39.60 13.99
C GLN A 280 34.21 40.22 12.95
N VAL A 281 33.24 39.45 12.44
CA VAL A 281 32.17 39.89 11.54
C VAL A 281 31.25 40.83 12.28
N HIS A 282 30.95 40.62 13.56
CA HIS A 282 30.16 41.55 14.36
C HIS A 282 30.98 42.80 14.69
N ALA A 283 32.29 42.72 14.85
CA ALA A 283 33.16 43.90 14.97
C ALA A 283 33.26 44.66 13.65
N LEU A 284 33.37 43.96 12.51
CA LEU A 284 33.35 44.54 11.17
C LEU A 284 31.96 45.05 10.78
N GLN A 285 30.89 44.42 11.25
CA GLN A 285 29.51 44.86 11.11
C GLN A 285 29.23 45.99 12.07
N LYS A 286 29.86 46.08 13.25
CA LYS A 286 29.82 47.25 14.13
C LYS A 286 30.65 48.40 13.56
N ALA A 287 31.76 48.12 12.88
CA ALA A 287 32.55 49.14 12.19
C ALA A 287 31.86 49.60 10.90
N ALA A 288 31.25 48.68 10.15
CA ALA A 288 30.44 48.98 8.98
C ALA A 288 29.09 49.58 9.37
N ALA A 289 28.50 49.20 10.51
CA ALA A 289 27.35 49.86 11.09
C ALA A 289 27.77 51.18 11.73
N ALA A 290 29.00 51.38 12.21
CA ALA A 290 29.48 52.69 12.65
C ALA A 290 29.75 53.62 11.46
N LEU A 291 30.25 53.08 10.34
CA LEU A 291 30.41 53.81 9.08
C LEU A 291 29.07 54.07 8.41
N ARG A 292 28.15 53.10 8.42
CA ARG A 292 26.75 53.29 8.01
C ARG A 292 26.00 54.14 9.00
N GLU A 293 26.29 54.12 10.29
CA GLU A 293 25.73 55.03 11.29
C GLU A 293 26.37 56.40 11.17
N ASP A 294 27.59 56.58 10.66
CA ASP A 294 28.16 57.90 10.39
C ASP A 294 27.64 58.46 9.05
N GLU A 295 27.44 57.62 8.04
CA GLU A 295 26.70 57.96 6.82
C GLU A 295 25.22 58.21 7.14
N GLU A 296 24.58 57.35 7.92
CA GLU A 296 23.22 57.52 8.42
C GLU A 296 23.17 58.64 9.44
N ARG A 297 24.17 58.97 10.27
CA ARG A 297 24.19 60.16 11.13
C ARG A 297 24.46 61.39 10.30
N SER A 298 25.10 61.32 9.14
CA SER A 298 25.20 62.42 8.19
C SER A 298 23.88 62.60 7.41
N VAL A 299 23.19 61.51 7.08
CA VAL A 299 21.88 61.49 6.42
C VAL A 299 20.74 61.76 7.40
N ILE A 300 20.87 61.40 8.66
CA ILE A 300 20.01 61.66 9.82
C ILE A 300 20.38 63.02 10.38
N SER A 301 21.62 63.52 10.32
CA SER A 301 21.92 64.93 10.61
C SER A 301 21.38 65.80 9.50
N THR A 302 21.49 65.43 8.22
CA THR A 302 20.84 66.20 7.14
C THR A 302 19.33 66.01 7.11
N ARG A 303 18.78 64.83 7.46
CA ARG A 303 17.33 64.61 7.63
C ARG A 303 16.79 65.15 8.94
N CYS A 304 17.55 65.21 10.02
CA CYS A 304 17.18 65.87 11.28
C CYS A 304 17.38 67.36 11.13
N ASN A 305 18.38 67.88 10.41
CA ASN A 305 18.46 69.29 10.05
C ASN A 305 17.37 69.64 9.03
N GLN A 306 16.98 68.76 8.11
CA GLN A 306 15.82 68.97 7.23
C GLN A 306 14.50 68.77 7.97
N ALA A 307 14.41 67.87 8.96
CA ALA A 307 13.23 67.64 9.78
C ALA A 307 13.14 68.66 10.91
N GLU A 308 14.25 69.25 11.37
CA GLU A 308 14.35 70.41 12.25
C GLU A 308 14.11 71.67 11.44
N VAL A 309 14.56 71.80 10.20
CA VAL A 309 14.16 72.90 9.31
C VAL A 309 12.69 72.74 8.92
N GLN A 310 12.19 71.52 8.69
CA GLN A 310 10.77 71.27 8.45
C GLN A 310 9.94 71.40 9.72
N GLN A 311 10.45 71.03 10.90
CA GLN A 311 9.81 71.26 12.20
C GLN A 311 9.88 72.72 12.57
N LEU A 312 10.96 73.45 12.28
CA LEU A 312 11.08 74.89 12.48
C LEU A 312 10.24 75.63 11.44
N CYS A 313 10.11 75.14 10.21
CA CYS A 313 9.17 75.67 9.22
C CYS A 313 7.73 75.32 9.56
N GLN A 314 7.45 74.15 10.14
CA GLN A 314 6.12 73.76 10.62
C GLN A 314 5.78 74.50 11.91
N GLN A 315 6.71 74.65 12.84
CA GLN A 315 6.59 75.46 14.06
C GLN A 315 6.51 76.93 13.70
N ARG A 316 7.22 77.40 12.66
CA ARG A 316 7.09 78.77 12.14
C ARG A 316 5.77 78.97 11.41
N ARG A 317 5.28 78.00 10.63
CA ARG A 317 3.92 78.02 10.05
C ARG A 317 2.85 77.91 11.13
N GLN A 318 3.09 77.16 12.21
CA GLN A 318 2.22 77.05 13.37
C GLN A 318 2.27 78.32 14.23
N LEU A 319 3.42 78.95 14.38
CA LEU A 319 3.59 80.25 15.05
C LEU A 319 3.01 81.37 14.21
N GLU A 320 3.21 81.37 12.89
CA GLU A 320 2.55 82.26 11.94
C GLU A 320 1.03 82.03 11.97
N HIS A 321 0.57 80.78 12.06
CA HIS A 321 -0.84 80.46 12.26
C HIS A 321 -1.34 80.88 13.65
N VAL A 322 -0.56 80.78 14.72
CA VAL A 322 -0.91 81.26 16.05
C VAL A 322 -0.88 82.79 16.12
N ILE A 323 0.06 83.44 15.43
CA ILE A 323 0.14 84.89 15.26
C ILE A 323 -1.09 85.34 14.47
N LEU A 324 -1.43 84.69 13.36
CA LEU A 324 -2.65 84.94 12.60
C LEU A 324 -3.90 84.68 13.44
N LEU A 325 -3.96 83.62 14.24
CA LEU A 325 -5.06 83.39 15.18
C LEU A 325 -5.09 84.42 16.31
N CYS A 326 -3.96 84.95 16.74
CA CYS A 326 -3.86 86.00 17.75
C CYS A 326 -4.19 87.38 17.16
N GLU A 327 -3.85 87.63 15.90
CA GLU A 327 -4.22 88.81 15.12
C GLU A 327 -5.70 88.75 14.76
N GLU A 328 -6.23 87.61 14.36
CA GLU A 328 -7.66 87.34 14.23
C GLU A 328 -8.34 87.49 15.58
N LYS A 329 -7.78 86.99 16.68
CA LYS A 329 -8.33 87.21 18.03
C LYS A 329 -8.29 88.68 18.42
N ARG A 330 -7.23 89.42 18.08
CA ARG A 330 -7.12 90.87 18.32
C ARG A 330 -8.10 91.63 17.45
N GLN A 331 -8.24 91.27 16.18
CA GLN A 331 -9.24 91.80 15.24
C GLN A 331 -10.66 91.45 15.69
N LEU A 332 -10.88 90.27 16.26
CA LEU A 332 -12.15 89.85 16.85
C LEU A 332 -12.41 90.62 18.14
N LEU A 333 -11.41 90.86 18.98
CA LEU A 333 -11.55 91.67 20.19
C LEU A 333 -11.79 93.13 19.83
N THR A 334 -11.13 93.68 18.81
CA THR A 334 -11.40 95.04 18.33
C THR A 334 -12.75 95.13 17.62
N GLN A 335 -13.16 94.13 16.85
CA GLN A 335 -14.51 94.06 16.26
C GLN A 335 -15.57 93.85 17.33
N GLN A 336 -15.30 93.09 18.39
CA GLN A 336 -16.19 92.91 19.55
C GLN A 336 -16.24 94.18 20.40
N GLN A 337 -15.14 94.93 20.53
CA GLN A 337 -15.10 96.25 21.17
C GLN A 337 -15.87 97.28 20.33
N VAL A 338 -15.63 97.35 19.02
CA VAL A 338 -16.42 98.20 18.10
C VAL A 338 -17.88 97.79 18.10
N ARG A 339 -18.20 96.49 18.20
CA ARG A 339 -19.57 95.96 18.37
C ARG A 339 -20.16 96.38 19.71
N ARG A 340 -19.38 96.30 20.79
CA ARG A 340 -19.79 96.74 22.12
C ARG A 340 -20.03 98.24 22.13
N ASP A 341 -19.17 99.04 21.53
CA ASP A 341 -19.30 100.49 21.40
C ASP A 341 -20.47 100.86 20.48
N ALA A 342 -20.70 100.12 19.39
CA ALA A 342 -21.84 100.29 18.49
C ALA A 342 -23.16 99.89 19.17
N LEU A 343 -23.17 98.83 19.98
CA LEU A 343 -24.33 98.41 20.77
C LEU A 343 -24.55 99.32 21.98
N GLU A 344 -23.50 99.79 22.65
CA GLU A 344 -23.59 100.78 23.74
C GLU A 344 -24.03 102.14 23.20
N SER A 345 -23.57 102.57 22.02
CA SER A 345 -24.05 103.78 21.35
C SER A 345 -25.45 103.61 20.78
N ALA A 346 -25.84 102.44 20.26
CA ALA A 346 -27.21 102.14 19.86
C ALA A 346 -28.15 102.06 21.08
N CYS A 347 -27.71 101.48 22.20
CA CYS A 347 -28.42 101.47 23.48
C CYS A 347 -28.52 102.89 24.06
N ALA A 348 -27.47 103.71 23.99
CA ALA A 348 -27.50 105.10 24.41
C ALA A 348 -28.38 105.97 23.48
N LEU A 349 -28.41 105.68 22.17
CA LEU A 349 -29.33 106.29 21.22
C LEU A 349 -30.77 105.84 21.49
N MET A 350 -31.01 104.57 21.82
CA MET A 350 -32.31 104.06 22.24
C MET A 350 -32.77 104.68 23.56
N GLN A 351 -31.88 104.82 24.56
CA GLN A 351 -32.19 105.52 25.82
C GLN A 351 -32.42 107.03 25.62
N ARG A 352 -31.73 107.66 24.66
CA ARG A 352 -32.02 109.05 24.25
C ARG A 352 -33.33 109.15 23.46
N GLN A 353 -33.65 108.17 22.64
CA GLN A 353 -34.91 108.10 21.89
C GLN A 353 -36.10 107.65 22.76
N GLU A 354 -35.88 106.96 23.88
CA GLU A 354 -36.92 106.71 24.89
C GLU A 354 -37.47 108.01 25.51
N SER A 355 -36.67 109.10 25.51
CA SER A 355 -37.17 110.45 25.85
C SER A 355 -38.06 111.09 24.77
N THR A 356 -38.15 110.47 23.58
CA THR A 356 -38.97 110.86 22.43
C THR A 356 -39.62 109.64 21.74
N GLY A 357 -40.26 108.74 22.51
CA GLY A 357 -41.12 107.67 21.98
C GLY A 357 -40.38 106.45 21.40
N GLN A 358 -41.05 105.29 21.43
CA GLN A 358 -40.50 103.95 21.20
C GLN A 358 -39.58 103.79 19.96
N PRO A 359 -38.50 103.01 20.06
CA PRO A 359 -37.57 102.76 18.96
C PRO A 359 -38.22 102.02 17.79
N SER A 360 -37.82 102.36 16.56
CA SER A 360 -38.35 101.81 15.31
C SER A 360 -38.18 100.27 15.24
N PRO A 361 -39.28 99.50 15.03
CA PRO A 361 -39.23 98.04 14.86
C PRO A 361 -38.41 97.54 13.66
N ALA A 362 -38.00 98.41 12.73
CA ALA A 362 -37.12 98.05 11.63
C ALA A 362 -35.67 97.89 12.10
N ALA A 363 -35.18 98.82 12.93
CA ALA A 363 -33.82 98.80 13.44
C ALA A 363 -33.53 97.58 14.35
N MET A 364 -34.52 97.15 15.15
CA MET A 364 -34.39 95.91 15.93
C MET A 364 -34.37 94.65 15.06
N ARG A 365 -35.12 94.63 13.96
CA ARG A 365 -35.12 93.50 13.02
C ARG A 365 -33.81 93.38 12.26
N ASP A 366 -33.24 94.51 11.84
CA ASP A 366 -31.95 94.53 11.17
C ASP A 366 -30.83 94.05 12.11
N MET A 367 -30.93 94.36 13.40
CA MET A 367 -30.01 93.86 14.43
C MET A 367 -30.16 92.35 14.66
N ILE A 368 -31.39 91.83 14.73
CA ILE A 368 -31.64 90.39 14.86
C ILE A 368 -31.10 89.63 13.65
N LEU A 369 -31.37 90.10 12.43
CA LEU A 369 -30.87 89.49 11.20
C LEU A 369 -29.34 89.54 11.10
N ALA A 370 -28.70 90.60 11.62
CA ALA A 370 -27.25 90.67 11.69
C ALA A 370 -26.67 89.65 12.69
N LEU A 371 -27.36 89.37 13.79
CA LEU A 371 -26.96 88.36 14.77
C LEU A 371 -27.16 86.93 14.25
N GLU A 372 -28.30 86.65 13.60
CA GLU A 372 -28.58 85.33 12.99
C GLU A 372 -27.58 84.98 11.89
N ARG A 373 -27.22 85.95 11.03
CA ARG A 373 -26.17 85.76 10.01
C ARG A 373 -24.80 85.47 10.62
N GLN A 374 -24.53 86.00 11.82
CA GLN A 374 -23.27 85.79 12.52
C GLN A 374 -23.23 84.42 13.23
N GLU A 375 -24.36 83.92 13.71
CA GLU A 375 -24.48 82.57 14.28
C GLU A 375 -24.22 81.50 13.21
N ALA A 376 -24.84 81.62 12.04
CA ALA A 376 -24.63 80.70 10.93
C ALA A 376 -23.16 80.63 10.47
N LEU A 377 -22.44 81.77 10.47
CA LEU A 377 -21.01 81.80 10.13
C LEU A 377 -20.11 81.09 11.15
N LEU A 378 -20.54 81.00 12.42
CA LEU A 378 -19.80 80.29 13.45
C LEU A 378 -20.05 78.77 13.37
N GLU A 379 -21.28 78.36 13.09
CA GLU A 379 -21.63 76.95 12.88
C GLU A 379 -20.87 76.36 11.68
N ASP A 380 -20.88 77.07 10.53
CA ASP A 380 -20.11 76.71 9.33
C ASP A 380 -18.61 76.53 9.59
N ARG A 381 -18.07 77.30 10.54
CA ARG A 381 -16.65 77.24 10.91
C ARG A 381 -16.33 76.04 11.81
N VAL A 382 -17.26 75.62 12.66
CA VAL A 382 -17.12 74.44 13.52
C VAL A 382 -17.23 73.15 12.70
N GLU A 383 -18.15 73.08 11.74
CA GLU A 383 -18.30 71.90 10.88
C GLU A 383 -17.04 71.61 10.05
N ARG A 384 -16.39 72.66 9.53
CA ARG A 384 -15.15 72.54 8.75
C ARG A 384 -13.96 72.04 9.57
N THR A 385 -13.89 72.36 10.86
CA THR A 385 -12.81 71.87 11.73
C THR A 385 -13.03 70.42 12.12
N TYR A 386 -14.28 70.00 12.38
CA TYR A 386 -14.61 68.60 12.62
C TYR A 386 -14.36 67.70 11.40
N ALA A 387 -14.71 68.15 10.19
CA ALA A 387 -14.46 67.38 8.96
C ALA A 387 -12.97 67.08 8.74
N LYS A 388 -12.09 68.06 8.99
CA LYS A 388 -10.64 67.89 8.89
C LYS A 388 -10.06 66.94 9.95
N LEU A 389 -10.65 66.91 11.15
CA LEU A 389 -10.26 65.98 12.20
C LEU A 389 -10.63 64.54 11.84
N THR A 390 -11.83 64.31 11.30
CA THR A 390 -12.27 62.98 10.86
C THR A 390 -11.42 62.43 9.72
N GLU A 391 -11.02 63.30 8.77
CA GLU A 391 -10.13 62.91 7.67
C GLU A 391 -8.76 62.45 8.17
N ALA A 392 -8.18 63.15 9.14
CA ALA A 392 -6.90 62.76 9.76
C ALA A 392 -6.99 61.41 10.49
N ILE A 393 -8.09 61.15 11.22
CA ILE A 393 -8.29 59.87 11.93
C ILE A 393 -8.40 58.71 10.93
N GLN A 394 -9.10 58.91 9.80
CA GLN A 394 -9.27 57.89 8.78
C GLN A 394 -7.93 57.45 8.17
N ILE A 395 -7.04 58.41 7.88
CA ILE A 395 -5.69 58.14 7.34
C ILE A 395 -4.88 57.25 8.29
N PHE A 396 -4.89 57.55 9.60
CA PHE A 396 -4.20 56.71 10.60
C PHE A 396 -4.75 55.29 10.69
N THR A 397 -6.07 55.11 10.59
CA THR A 397 -6.68 53.77 10.64
C THR A 397 -6.35 52.91 9.42
N ASP A 398 -6.24 53.51 8.23
CA ASP A 398 -5.91 52.80 6.99
C ASP A 398 -4.43 52.42 6.93
N GLU A 399 -3.53 53.23 7.51
CA GLU A 399 -2.11 52.85 7.69
C GLU A 399 -1.94 51.68 8.67
N GLY A 400 -2.73 51.65 9.76
CA GLY A 400 -2.75 50.53 10.70
C GLY A 400 -3.12 49.21 10.01
N ARG A 401 -4.19 49.19 9.22
CA ARG A 401 -4.63 47.99 8.46
C ARG A 401 -3.58 47.50 7.47
N LYS A 402 -2.89 48.40 6.77
CA LYS A 402 -1.83 48.02 5.82
C LYS A 402 -0.67 47.31 6.52
N SER A 403 -0.32 47.71 7.74
CA SER A 403 0.73 47.07 8.53
C SER A 403 0.39 45.63 8.94
N GLU A 404 -0.88 45.37 9.30
CA GLU A 404 -1.36 44.03 9.70
C GLU A 404 -1.36 43.04 8.52
N HIS A 405 -1.75 43.51 7.32
CA HIS A 405 -1.69 42.69 6.10
C HIS A 405 -0.25 42.32 5.71
N PHE A 406 0.72 43.21 5.95
CA PHE A 406 2.13 42.89 5.72
C PHE A 406 2.64 41.85 6.73
N ASN A 407 2.28 41.99 8.01
CA ASN A 407 2.70 41.05 9.05
C ASN A 407 2.14 39.64 8.86
N THR A 408 0.87 39.52 8.43
CA THR A 408 0.24 38.23 8.12
C THR A 408 0.89 37.56 6.90
N ALA A 409 1.16 38.32 5.83
CA ALA A 409 1.85 37.80 4.65
C ALA A 409 3.29 37.32 4.92
N VAL A 410 4.00 37.97 5.85
CA VAL A 410 5.34 37.53 6.29
C VAL A 410 5.25 36.23 7.10
N ALA A 411 4.28 36.11 8.00
CA ALA A 411 4.07 34.91 8.80
C ALA A 411 3.72 33.68 7.95
N ASP A 412 2.85 33.84 6.94
CA ASP A 412 2.47 32.75 6.05
C ASP A 412 3.64 32.27 5.17
N LYS A 413 4.44 33.20 4.65
CA LYS A 413 5.67 32.85 3.92
C LYS A 413 6.70 32.12 4.77
N MET A 414 6.78 32.42 6.07
CA MET A 414 7.70 31.75 6.99
C MET A 414 7.23 30.32 7.29
N LYS A 415 5.92 30.10 7.45
CA LYS A 415 5.33 28.75 7.60
C LYS A 415 5.59 27.87 6.38
N THR A 416 5.38 28.40 5.17
CA THR A 416 5.62 27.63 3.93
C THR A 416 7.09 27.25 3.72
N LYS A 417 8.03 28.07 4.20
CA LYS A 417 9.47 27.75 4.13
C LYS A 417 9.86 26.65 5.11
N LEU A 418 9.27 26.63 6.30
CA LEU A 418 9.53 25.61 7.30
C LEU A 418 8.98 24.23 6.88
N SER A 419 7.81 24.18 6.23
CA SER A 419 7.25 22.91 5.72
C SER A 419 8.05 22.36 4.53
N LEU A 420 8.52 23.21 3.62
CA LEU A 420 9.37 22.78 2.50
C LEU A 420 10.71 22.21 2.98
N ALA A 421 11.30 22.78 4.04
CA ALA A 421 12.55 22.27 4.60
C ALA A 421 12.40 20.87 5.24
N SER A 422 11.30 20.62 5.96
CA SER A 422 11.06 19.29 6.56
C SER A 422 10.80 18.21 5.51
N ASP A 423 10.08 18.54 4.44
CA ASP A 423 9.79 17.59 3.37
C ASP A 423 11.07 17.21 2.60
N GLN A 424 11.98 18.18 2.43
CA GLN A 424 13.26 17.96 1.77
C GLN A 424 14.20 17.07 2.59
N GLU A 425 14.27 17.23 3.91
CA GLU A 425 15.06 16.37 4.81
C GLU A 425 14.55 14.91 4.81
N THR A 426 13.23 14.70 4.79
CA THR A 426 12.66 13.34 4.74
C THR A 426 12.95 12.64 3.39
N ALA A 427 12.85 13.36 2.28
CA ALA A 427 13.17 12.85 0.96
C ALA A 427 14.66 12.48 0.81
N GLU A 428 15.57 13.31 1.34
CA GLU A 428 17.01 13.03 1.36
C GLU A 428 17.34 11.83 2.24
N GLY A 429 16.69 11.68 3.40
CA GLY A 429 16.82 10.50 4.26
C GLY A 429 16.38 9.20 3.58
N HIS A 430 15.27 9.21 2.85
CA HIS A 430 14.81 8.05 2.08
C HIS A 430 15.75 7.69 0.92
N ALA A 431 16.29 8.69 0.22
CA ALA A 431 17.25 8.48 -0.86
C ALA A 431 18.57 7.86 -0.36
N GLN A 432 19.05 8.29 0.82
CA GLN A 432 20.26 7.71 1.44
C GLN A 432 20.05 6.25 1.85
N LEU A 433 18.92 5.91 2.46
CA LEU A 433 18.57 4.52 2.81
C LEU A 433 18.49 3.60 1.59
N LEU A 434 17.95 4.09 0.46
CA LEU A 434 17.91 3.33 -0.78
C LEU A 434 19.32 3.08 -1.34
N LYS A 435 20.20 4.09 -1.33
CA LYS A 435 21.61 3.93 -1.76
C LYS A 435 22.36 2.90 -0.92
N GLU A 436 22.16 2.90 0.40
CA GLU A 436 22.76 1.89 1.28
C GLU A 436 22.25 0.48 1.00
N ARG A 437 20.95 0.32 0.68
CA ARG A 437 20.38 -0.97 0.30
C ARG A 437 20.91 -1.46 -1.04
N TYR A 438 21.03 -0.59 -2.04
CA TYR A 438 21.65 -0.92 -3.33
C TYR A 438 23.09 -1.39 -3.15
N ARG A 439 23.89 -0.67 -2.35
CA ARG A 439 25.28 -1.05 -2.09
C ARG A 439 25.41 -2.43 -1.43
N LYS A 440 24.55 -2.75 -0.45
CA LYS A 440 24.53 -4.09 0.20
C LYS A 440 24.15 -5.20 -0.78
N LEU A 441 23.25 -4.92 -1.72
CA LEU A 441 22.89 -5.87 -2.77
C LEU A 441 24.04 -6.08 -3.76
N GLU A 442 24.74 -5.02 -4.16
CA GLU A 442 25.93 -5.11 -5.01
C GLU A 442 27.05 -5.91 -4.35
N GLU A 443 27.32 -5.67 -3.06
CA GLU A 443 28.32 -6.42 -2.28
C GLU A 443 27.96 -7.93 -2.22
N ALA A 444 26.70 -8.27 -1.91
CA ALA A 444 26.24 -9.67 -1.88
C ALA A 444 26.28 -10.36 -3.26
N LEU A 445 26.03 -9.61 -4.34
CA LEU A 445 26.07 -10.12 -5.71
C LEU A 445 27.52 -10.35 -6.16
N ALA A 446 28.45 -9.45 -5.79
CA ALA A 446 29.87 -9.62 -6.03
C ALA A 446 30.45 -10.83 -5.27
N GLU A 447 30.06 -11.03 -4.00
CA GLU A 447 30.45 -12.20 -3.22
C GLU A 447 29.97 -13.51 -3.86
N ARG A 448 28.71 -13.56 -4.32
CA ARG A 448 28.17 -14.73 -5.02
C ARG A 448 28.84 -15.00 -6.36
N GLN A 449 29.17 -13.96 -7.13
CA GLN A 449 29.91 -14.10 -8.39
C GLN A 449 31.34 -14.62 -8.15
N ALA A 450 32.02 -14.16 -7.09
CA ALA A 450 33.33 -14.65 -6.72
C ALA A 450 33.32 -16.14 -6.29
N LEU A 451 32.25 -16.59 -5.63
CA LEU A 451 32.08 -18.01 -5.25
C LEU A 451 31.72 -18.91 -6.43
N PHE A 452 31.07 -18.38 -7.47
CA PHE A 452 30.64 -19.19 -8.61
C PHE A 452 31.82 -19.74 -9.43
N SER A 453 32.86 -18.94 -9.65
CA SER A 453 34.07 -19.38 -10.38
C SER A 453 34.87 -20.42 -9.60
N SER A 454 34.94 -20.31 -8.27
CA SER A 454 35.60 -21.32 -7.42
C SER A 454 34.82 -22.64 -7.39
N MET A 455 33.48 -22.60 -7.34
CA MET A 455 32.65 -23.80 -7.44
C MET A 455 32.76 -24.47 -8.82
N GLN A 456 32.83 -23.70 -9.91
CA GLN A 456 33.06 -24.27 -11.24
C GLN A 456 34.43 -24.95 -11.36
N ALA A 457 35.49 -24.33 -10.85
CA ALA A 457 36.82 -24.93 -10.84
C ALA A 457 36.85 -26.25 -10.06
N LEU A 458 36.23 -26.26 -8.88
CA LEU A 458 36.16 -27.44 -8.01
C LEU A 458 35.33 -28.58 -8.64
N ALA A 459 34.24 -28.23 -9.35
CA ALA A 459 33.44 -29.21 -10.10
C ALA A 459 34.22 -29.83 -11.27
N LEU A 460 35.02 -29.03 -11.99
CA LEU A 460 35.88 -29.52 -13.08
C LEU A 460 37.00 -30.42 -12.56
N GLU A 461 37.65 -30.05 -11.45
CA GLU A 461 38.66 -30.89 -10.78
C GLU A 461 38.08 -32.22 -10.31
N GLN A 462 36.92 -32.22 -9.66
CA GLN A 462 36.27 -33.47 -9.24
C GLN A 462 35.92 -34.37 -10.44
N ARG A 463 35.50 -33.78 -11.57
CA ARG A 463 35.20 -34.53 -12.79
C ARG A 463 36.47 -35.15 -13.40
N ALA A 464 37.57 -34.40 -13.41
CA ALA A 464 38.87 -34.89 -13.86
C ALA A 464 39.41 -36.02 -12.96
N GLN A 465 39.28 -35.88 -11.64
CA GLN A 465 39.67 -36.91 -10.67
C GLN A 465 38.89 -38.22 -10.86
N ARG A 466 37.57 -38.14 -11.11
CA ARG A 466 36.73 -39.32 -11.40
C ARG A 466 37.12 -40.00 -12.71
N GLN A 467 37.45 -39.23 -13.75
CA GLN A 467 37.96 -39.81 -15.00
C GLN A 467 39.31 -40.51 -14.81
N ALA A 468 40.22 -39.91 -14.02
CA ALA A 468 41.51 -40.51 -13.72
C ALA A 468 41.40 -41.79 -12.90
N SER A 469 40.47 -41.87 -11.94
CA SER A 469 40.23 -43.10 -11.17
C SER A 469 39.68 -44.22 -12.04
N TRP A 470 38.72 -43.93 -12.93
CA TRP A 470 38.17 -44.93 -13.85
C TRP A 470 39.22 -45.44 -14.84
N LEU A 471 40.10 -44.58 -15.37
CA LEU A 471 41.16 -45.02 -16.26
C LEU A 471 42.15 -45.97 -15.56
N ARG A 472 42.52 -45.70 -14.30
CA ARG A 472 43.35 -46.61 -13.50
C ARG A 472 42.67 -47.96 -13.23
N GLU A 473 41.39 -47.96 -12.90
CA GLU A 473 40.63 -49.21 -12.69
C GLU A 473 40.53 -50.03 -13.96
N ILE A 474 40.30 -49.39 -15.12
CA ILE A 474 40.28 -50.06 -16.43
C ILE A 474 41.65 -50.68 -16.74
N GLU A 475 42.75 -49.99 -16.45
CA GLU A 475 44.11 -50.54 -16.63
C GLU A 475 44.39 -51.73 -15.70
N GLN A 476 43.94 -51.67 -14.44
CA GLN A 476 44.06 -52.79 -13.50
C GLN A 476 43.23 -54.01 -13.93
N LEU A 477 42.01 -53.80 -14.42
CA LEU A 477 41.14 -54.86 -14.95
C LEU A 477 41.72 -55.48 -16.23
N ARG A 478 42.34 -54.68 -17.11
CA ARG A 478 43.07 -55.21 -18.28
C ARG A 478 44.30 -56.03 -17.86
N GLY A 479 45.04 -55.58 -16.85
CA GLY A 479 46.20 -56.29 -16.31
C GLY A 479 45.87 -57.62 -15.64
N THR A 480 44.72 -57.72 -14.97
CA THR A 480 44.22 -58.97 -14.38
C THR A 480 43.71 -59.94 -15.44
N LEU A 481 42.97 -59.45 -16.45
CA LEU A 481 42.51 -60.27 -17.56
C LEU A 481 43.66 -60.91 -18.36
N LEU A 482 44.71 -60.13 -18.66
CA LEU A 482 45.90 -60.63 -19.35
C LEU A 482 46.67 -61.68 -18.51
N ARG A 483 46.63 -61.60 -17.18
CA ARG A 483 47.21 -62.61 -16.29
C ARG A 483 46.42 -63.92 -16.34
N VAL A 484 45.09 -63.84 -16.16
CA VAL A 484 44.20 -65.01 -16.21
C VAL A 484 44.29 -65.74 -17.57
N GLN A 485 44.41 -64.99 -18.68
CA GLN A 485 44.60 -65.61 -20.00
C GLN A 485 45.92 -66.37 -20.13
N ARG A 486 47.02 -65.88 -19.53
CA ARG A 486 48.31 -66.60 -19.51
C ARG A 486 48.22 -67.86 -18.65
N ASP A 487 47.61 -67.75 -17.47
CA ASP A 487 47.46 -68.87 -16.54
C ASP A 487 46.59 -69.98 -17.17
N HIS A 488 45.52 -69.60 -17.88
CA HIS A 488 44.69 -70.53 -18.64
C HIS A 488 45.46 -71.24 -19.77
N GLN A 489 46.31 -70.52 -20.52
CA GLN A 489 47.15 -71.12 -21.55
C GLN A 489 48.17 -72.12 -20.98
N GLN A 490 48.74 -71.83 -19.80
CA GLN A 490 49.64 -72.75 -19.10
C GLN A 490 48.92 -74.03 -18.63
N LEU A 491 47.69 -73.90 -18.12
CA LEU A 491 46.84 -75.02 -17.73
C LEU A 491 46.46 -75.92 -18.92
N LEU A 492 46.12 -75.31 -20.07
CA LEU A 492 45.86 -76.06 -21.31
C LEU A 492 47.11 -76.81 -21.80
N HIS A 493 48.30 -76.22 -21.64
CA HIS A 493 49.55 -76.89 -22.00
C HIS A 493 49.85 -78.07 -21.06
N GLY A 494 49.64 -77.90 -19.74
CA GLY A 494 49.82 -78.96 -18.73
C GLY A 494 48.84 -80.13 -18.88
N THR A 495 47.59 -79.85 -19.24
CA THR A 495 46.59 -80.90 -19.49
C THR A 495 46.86 -81.68 -20.78
N ALA A 496 47.42 -81.03 -21.80
CA ALA A 496 47.84 -81.69 -23.04
C ALA A 496 49.05 -82.62 -22.82
N THR A 497 50.06 -82.20 -22.05
CA THR A 497 51.22 -83.04 -21.72
C THR A 497 50.83 -84.25 -20.88
N LEU A 498 49.95 -84.09 -19.87
CA LEU A 498 49.44 -85.21 -19.07
C LEU A 498 48.63 -86.24 -19.89
N ARG A 499 47.82 -85.77 -20.86
CA ARG A 499 47.12 -86.70 -21.78
C ARG A 499 48.11 -87.46 -22.67
N SER A 500 49.18 -86.81 -23.13
CA SER A 500 50.19 -87.46 -23.96
C SER A 500 50.99 -88.52 -23.18
N SER A 501 51.33 -88.25 -21.91
CA SER A 501 52.05 -89.20 -21.05
C SER A 501 51.16 -90.38 -20.63
N TRP A 502 49.88 -90.14 -20.33
CA TRP A 502 48.92 -91.20 -20.02
C TRP A 502 48.66 -92.14 -21.21
N HIS A 503 48.62 -91.60 -22.43
CA HIS A 503 48.55 -92.42 -23.64
C HIS A 503 49.82 -93.25 -23.87
N HIS A 504 51.00 -92.74 -23.48
CA HIS A 504 52.25 -93.50 -23.58
C HIS A 504 52.32 -94.62 -22.53
N THR A 505 51.91 -94.36 -21.28
CA THR A 505 51.92 -95.37 -20.21
C THR A 505 50.91 -96.49 -20.46
N ARG A 506 49.71 -96.16 -20.97
CA ARG A 506 48.72 -97.16 -21.37
C ARG A 506 49.22 -98.07 -22.50
N LYS A 507 49.89 -97.51 -23.50
CA LYS A 507 50.47 -98.28 -24.62
C LYS A 507 51.61 -99.20 -24.17
N THR A 508 52.41 -98.76 -23.20
CA THR A 508 53.48 -99.60 -22.61
C THR A 508 52.98 -100.72 -21.70
N MET A 509 51.80 -100.55 -21.08
CA MET A 509 51.15 -101.58 -20.24
C MET A 509 50.50 -102.69 -21.09
N GLU A 510 50.07 -102.38 -22.32
CA GLU A 510 49.48 -103.37 -23.25
C GLU A 510 50.54 -104.25 -23.93
N GLU A 511 51.81 -103.81 -24.02
CA GLU A 511 52.83 -104.48 -24.86
C GLU A 511 53.80 -105.44 -24.12
N LYS A 512 53.90 -105.45 -22.78
CA LYS A 512 54.79 -106.40 -22.06
C LYS A 512 54.21 -106.87 -20.72
N GLY A 513 54.02 -108.18 -20.56
CA GLY A 513 53.67 -108.82 -19.29
C GLY A 513 54.74 -108.57 -18.23
N VAL A 514 54.35 -107.88 -17.16
CA VAL A 514 55.27 -107.37 -16.12
C VAL A 514 55.43 -108.40 -14.99
N SER A 515 56.68 -108.70 -14.64
CA SER A 515 57.06 -109.58 -13.54
C SER A 515 56.77 -108.96 -12.16
N GLN A 516 56.47 -109.81 -11.15
CA GLN A 516 56.09 -109.42 -9.78
C GLN A 516 57.03 -108.43 -9.08
N GLY A 517 58.32 -108.39 -9.46
CA GLY A 517 59.29 -107.42 -8.93
C GLY A 517 59.02 -105.97 -9.33
N LYS A 518 58.46 -105.73 -10.53
CA LYS A 518 58.01 -104.40 -10.96
C LYS A 518 56.69 -104.02 -10.31
N VAL A 519 55.77 -104.96 -10.11
CA VAL A 519 54.50 -104.70 -9.42
C VAL A 519 54.71 -104.22 -7.97
N LEU A 520 55.72 -104.74 -7.27
CA LEU A 520 56.06 -104.30 -5.91
C LEU A 520 56.80 -102.95 -5.87
N SER A 521 57.62 -102.63 -6.88
CA SER A 521 58.19 -101.27 -7.00
C SER A 521 57.12 -100.25 -7.40
N ASP A 522 56.19 -100.65 -8.26
CA ASP A 522 55.07 -99.84 -8.71
C ASP A 522 54.07 -99.62 -7.60
N LEU A 523 53.85 -100.59 -6.69
CA LEU A 523 53.03 -100.41 -5.48
C LEU A 523 53.66 -99.42 -4.49
N ARG A 524 54.99 -99.42 -4.32
CA ARG A 524 55.69 -98.43 -3.47
C ARG A 524 55.72 -97.04 -4.11
N LEU A 525 55.83 -96.98 -5.44
CA LEU A 525 55.65 -95.74 -6.19
C LEU A 525 54.21 -95.25 -6.11
N LEU A 526 53.22 -96.14 -6.20
CA LEU A 526 51.81 -95.80 -6.00
C LEU A 526 51.52 -95.34 -4.58
N GLU A 527 52.09 -95.96 -3.54
CA GLU A 527 51.91 -95.49 -2.16
C GLU A 527 52.51 -94.10 -1.95
N SER A 528 53.66 -93.81 -2.57
CA SER A 528 54.25 -92.46 -2.50
C SER A 528 53.53 -91.45 -3.41
N GLU A 529 52.98 -91.87 -4.55
CA GLU A 529 52.11 -91.06 -5.40
C GLU A 529 50.74 -90.81 -4.77
N VAL A 530 50.15 -91.78 -4.08
CA VAL A 530 48.90 -91.61 -3.32
C VAL A 530 49.14 -90.66 -2.15
N SER A 531 50.25 -90.81 -1.42
CA SER A 531 50.62 -89.87 -0.36
C SER A 531 50.86 -88.45 -0.90
N ARG A 532 51.43 -88.33 -2.09
CA ARG A 532 51.64 -87.05 -2.78
C ARG A 532 50.34 -86.48 -3.33
N LEU A 533 49.44 -87.32 -3.85
CA LEU A 533 48.12 -86.93 -4.33
C LEU A 533 47.19 -86.54 -3.18
N ASP A 534 47.31 -87.15 -2.01
CA ASP A 534 46.61 -86.73 -0.81
C ASP A 534 47.12 -85.36 -0.34
N GLN A 535 48.43 -85.12 -0.41
CA GLN A 535 49.00 -83.79 -0.14
C GLN A 535 48.55 -82.74 -1.17
N GLU A 536 48.52 -83.09 -2.47
CA GLU A 536 47.99 -82.24 -3.54
C GLU A 536 46.47 -82.03 -3.40
N MET A 537 45.71 -83.02 -2.91
CA MET A 537 44.29 -82.90 -2.61
C MET A 537 44.08 -81.94 -1.44
N THR A 538 44.84 -82.08 -0.35
CA THR A 538 44.74 -81.14 0.78
C THR A 538 45.13 -79.73 0.35
N ALA A 539 46.18 -79.57 -0.46
CA ALA A 539 46.61 -78.27 -0.98
C ALA A 539 45.56 -77.65 -1.91
N THR A 540 44.92 -78.44 -2.78
CA THR A 540 43.85 -77.95 -3.67
C THR A 540 42.56 -77.64 -2.93
N VAL A 541 42.23 -78.36 -1.85
CA VAL A 541 41.11 -78.03 -0.96
C VAL A 541 41.38 -76.72 -0.22
N GLU A 542 42.58 -76.53 0.31
CA GLU A 542 43.00 -75.26 0.92
C GLU A 542 42.99 -74.11 -0.09
N GLU A 543 43.50 -74.32 -1.30
CA GLU A 543 43.47 -73.33 -2.37
C GLU A 543 42.02 -73.02 -2.81
N HIS A 544 41.14 -74.02 -2.89
CA HIS A 544 39.73 -73.82 -3.19
C HIS A 544 39.03 -73.02 -2.08
N SER A 545 39.32 -73.32 -0.81
CA SER A 545 38.80 -72.57 0.34
C SER A 545 39.26 -71.11 0.34
N SER A 546 40.52 -70.85 -0.02
CA SER A 546 41.04 -69.48 -0.13
C SER A 546 40.45 -68.71 -1.31
N ARG A 547 40.20 -69.38 -2.45
CA ARG A 547 39.48 -68.78 -3.60
C ARG A 547 38.01 -68.50 -3.26
N LEU A 548 37.35 -69.38 -2.52
CA LEU A 548 35.99 -69.16 -2.01
C LEU A 548 35.94 -67.92 -1.11
N LEU A 549 36.87 -67.80 -0.16
CA LEU A 549 37.01 -66.60 0.67
C LEU A 549 37.27 -65.33 -0.14
N GLN A 550 38.11 -65.40 -1.17
CA GLN A 550 38.34 -64.26 -2.09
C GLN A 550 37.09 -63.91 -2.90
N HIS A 551 36.30 -64.91 -3.31
CA HIS A 551 35.04 -64.71 -4.02
C HIS A 551 33.97 -64.10 -3.12
N GLU A 552 33.91 -64.52 -1.86
CA GLU A 552 33.05 -63.93 -0.84
C GLU A 552 33.48 -62.48 -0.55
N GLN A 553 34.77 -62.21 -0.40
CA GLN A 553 35.30 -60.84 -0.30
C GLN A 553 34.96 -59.99 -1.51
N ALA A 554 35.13 -60.50 -2.73
CA ALA A 554 34.75 -59.80 -3.96
C ALA A 554 33.23 -59.57 -4.05
N GLY A 555 32.42 -60.52 -3.54
CA GLY A 555 30.98 -60.36 -3.43
C GLY A 555 30.58 -59.25 -2.45
N VAL A 556 31.26 -59.16 -1.31
CA VAL A 556 31.05 -58.10 -0.31
C VAL A 556 31.46 -56.73 -0.85
N THR A 557 32.57 -56.63 -1.59
CA THR A 557 33.00 -55.36 -2.20
C THR A 557 32.08 -54.93 -3.35
N LEU A 558 31.56 -55.85 -4.15
CA LEU A 558 30.54 -55.53 -5.16
C LEU A 558 29.24 -55.02 -4.51
N GLN A 559 28.79 -55.67 -3.43
CA GLN A 559 27.60 -55.23 -2.70
C GLN A 559 27.79 -53.87 -2.04
N SER A 560 28.98 -53.57 -1.50
CA SER A 560 29.26 -52.25 -0.92
C SER A 560 29.31 -51.15 -1.99
N LEU A 561 29.88 -51.44 -3.17
CA LEU A 561 29.89 -50.53 -4.31
C LEU A 561 28.48 -50.29 -4.88
N MET A 562 27.66 -51.34 -4.99
CA MET A 562 26.26 -51.19 -5.42
C MET A 562 25.46 -50.34 -4.42
N ARG A 563 25.64 -50.55 -3.11
CA ARG A 563 25.01 -49.70 -2.08
C ARG A 563 25.48 -48.25 -2.15
N ALA A 564 26.77 -48.01 -2.40
CA ALA A 564 27.30 -46.66 -2.59
C ALA A 564 26.73 -45.98 -3.85
N ALA A 565 26.55 -46.73 -4.94
CA ALA A 565 25.93 -46.24 -6.17
C ALA A 565 24.43 -45.90 -5.96
N ASP A 566 23.68 -46.76 -5.27
CA ASP A 566 22.27 -46.50 -4.96
C ASP A 566 22.08 -45.28 -4.05
N ALA A 567 22.97 -45.08 -3.07
CA ALA A 567 22.98 -43.88 -2.22
C ALA A 567 23.26 -42.60 -3.04
N GLN A 568 24.18 -42.66 -4.00
CA GLN A 568 24.46 -41.53 -4.91
C GLN A 568 23.28 -41.22 -5.84
N VAL A 569 22.60 -42.25 -6.36
CA VAL A 569 21.37 -42.06 -7.15
C VAL A 569 20.25 -41.46 -6.29
N GLY A 570 20.15 -41.85 -5.01
CA GLY A 570 19.27 -41.23 -4.03
C GLY A 570 19.56 -39.73 -3.85
N ALA A 571 20.81 -39.37 -3.57
CA ALA A 571 21.24 -37.98 -3.41
C ALA A 571 20.99 -37.13 -4.68
N LEU A 572 21.21 -37.70 -5.88
CA LEU A 572 20.93 -37.01 -7.14
C LEU A 572 19.43 -36.77 -7.36
N LYS A 573 18.56 -37.70 -6.94
CA LYS A 573 17.10 -37.51 -7.00
C LYS A 573 16.62 -36.43 -6.02
N GLU A 574 17.19 -36.40 -4.83
CA GLU A 574 16.91 -35.35 -3.84
C GLU A 574 17.39 -33.98 -4.31
N ALA A 575 18.61 -33.91 -4.89
CA ALA A 575 19.14 -32.69 -5.48
C ALA A 575 18.29 -32.19 -6.68
N ALA A 576 17.83 -33.09 -7.54
CA ALA A 576 16.90 -32.75 -8.63
C ALA A 576 15.52 -32.30 -8.09
N GLY A 577 15.05 -32.89 -6.99
CA GLY A 577 13.85 -32.44 -6.29
C GLY A 577 14.00 -31.04 -5.68
N ALA A 578 15.15 -30.75 -5.08
CA ALA A 578 15.49 -29.42 -4.56
C ALA A 578 15.64 -28.38 -5.69
N GLU A 579 16.26 -28.74 -6.81
CA GLU A 579 16.35 -27.89 -8.00
C GLU A 579 14.97 -27.57 -8.57
N ALA A 580 14.07 -28.56 -8.64
CA ALA A 580 12.70 -28.34 -9.07
C ALA A 580 11.93 -27.41 -8.12
N TYR A 581 12.14 -27.53 -6.80
CA TYR A 581 11.56 -26.62 -5.81
C TYR A 581 12.09 -25.19 -5.98
N LEU A 582 13.42 -25.03 -6.11
CA LEU A 582 14.05 -23.72 -6.33
C LEU A 582 13.58 -23.07 -7.63
N ARG A 583 13.38 -23.84 -8.71
CA ARG A 583 12.79 -23.32 -9.97
C ARG A 583 11.37 -22.81 -9.77
N VAL A 584 10.54 -23.51 -8.99
CA VAL A 584 9.18 -23.06 -8.68
C VAL A 584 9.20 -21.80 -7.80
N GLU A 585 10.11 -21.74 -6.82
CA GLU A 585 10.27 -20.57 -5.95
C GLU A 585 10.73 -19.33 -6.74
N VAL A 586 11.70 -19.49 -7.64
CA VAL A 586 12.12 -18.44 -8.57
C VAL A 586 10.97 -18.01 -9.47
N GLN A 587 10.18 -18.94 -10.01
CA GLN A 587 9.03 -18.62 -10.86
C GLN A 587 7.95 -17.84 -10.10
N ILE A 588 7.70 -18.16 -8.83
CA ILE A 588 6.75 -17.42 -7.98
C ILE A 588 7.24 -16.00 -7.73
N GLU A 589 8.53 -15.81 -7.44
CA GLU A 589 9.10 -14.47 -7.24
C GLU A 589 9.15 -13.66 -8.55
N GLU A 590 9.40 -14.30 -9.70
CA GLU A 590 9.27 -13.66 -11.02
C GLU A 590 7.84 -13.20 -11.31
N GLU A 591 6.84 -14.05 -11.06
CA GLU A 591 5.41 -13.70 -11.18
C GLU A 591 5.04 -12.56 -10.22
N ARG A 592 5.60 -12.54 -9.01
CA ARG A 592 5.41 -11.47 -8.02
C ARG A 592 6.01 -10.15 -8.46
N ILE A 593 7.23 -10.16 -9.02
CA ILE A 593 7.87 -8.96 -9.59
C ILE A 593 7.07 -8.45 -10.78
N GLN A 594 6.61 -9.34 -11.68
CA GLN A 594 5.76 -8.96 -12.82
C GLN A 594 4.45 -8.33 -12.36
N ALA A 595 3.79 -8.91 -11.35
CA ALA A 595 2.59 -8.32 -10.75
C ALA A 595 2.86 -6.96 -10.11
N GLY A 596 4.01 -6.80 -9.43
CA GLY A 596 4.47 -5.52 -8.88
C GLY A 596 4.69 -4.47 -9.97
N MET A 597 5.35 -4.84 -11.08
CA MET A 597 5.56 -3.95 -12.23
C MET A 597 4.24 -3.57 -12.92
N GLN A 598 3.30 -4.51 -13.05
CA GLN A 598 1.97 -4.21 -13.58
C GLN A 598 1.20 -3.25 -12.65
N GLY A 599 1.31 -3.43 -11.33
CA GLY A 599 0.73 -2.52 -10.34
C GLY A 599 1.28 -1.11 -10.47
N THR A 600 2.61 -0.93 -10.49
CA THR A 600 3.23 0.39 -10.64
C THR A 600 2.94 1.03 -11.99
N LEU A 601 2.83 0.25 -13.07
CA LEU A 601 2.46 0.75 -14.39
C LEU A 601 1.00 1.23 -14.42
N VAL A 602 0.09 0.55 -13.71
CA VAL A 602 -1.30 1.03 -13.54
C VAL A 602 -1.32 2.32 -12.72
N GLU A 603 -0.57 2.41 -11.63
CA GLU A 603 -0.44 3.64 -10.83
C GLU A 603 0.13 4.81 -11.66
N LEU A 604 1.16 4.56 -12.47
CA LEU A 604 1.70 5.55 -13.39
C LEU A 604 0.67 6.00 -14.43
N HIS A 605 -0.09 5.08 -15.03
CA HIS A 605 -1.16 5.45 -15.95
C HIS A 605 -2.31 6.23 -15.28
N LEU A 606 -2.60 5.95 -14.00
CA LEU A 606 -3.57 6.74 -13.23
C LEU A 606 -3.02 8.14 -12.97
N ASN A 607 -1.76 8.27 -12.56
CA ASN A 607 -1.11 9.56 -12.37
C ASN A 607 -1.01 10.35 -13.69
N GLU A 608 -0.69 9.71 -14.82
CA GLU A 608 -0.70 10.34 -16.14
C GLU A 608 -2.10 10.83 -16.51
N LYS A 609 -3.15 10.05 -16.23
CA LYS A 609 -4.54 10.48 -16.44
C LYS A 609 -4.90 11.67 -15.56
N GLU A 610 -4.54 11.66 -14.28
CA GLU A 610 -4.78 12.79 -13.37
C GLU A 610 -4.06 14.06 -13.86
N VAL A 611 -2.81 13.94 -14.31
CA VAL A 611 -2.05 15.06 -14.90
C VAL A 611 -2.72 15.55 -16.20
N HIS A 612 -3.21 14.64 -17.04
CA HIS A 612 -3.95 15.00 -18.24
C HIS A 612 -5.26 15.73 -17.92
N GLU A 613 -6.04 15.25 -16.95
CA GLU A 613 -7.27 15.90 -16.48
C GLU A 613 -6.98 17.31 -15.93
N LEU A 614 -5.96 17.46 -15.08
CA LEU A 614 -5.53 18.77 -14.56
C LEU A 614 -5.07 19.70 -15.68
N ASN A 615 -4.37 19.20 -16.70
CA ASN A 615 -3.96 20.02 -17.84
C ASN A 615 -5.16 20.44 -18.70
N GLU A 616 -6.14 19.57 -18.91
CA GLU A 616 -7.40 19.93 -19.57
C GLU A 616 -8.17 20.99 -18.78
N GLU A 617 -8.27 20.85 -17.46
CA GLU A 617 -8.89 21.85 -16.58
C GLU A 617 -8.16 23.19 -16.68
N LEU A 618 -6.83 23.18 -16.65
CA LEU A 618 -6.00 24.37 -16.82
C LEU A 618 -6.25 25.03 -18.19
N GLN A 619 -6.36 24.25 -19.26
CA GLN A 619 -6.73 24.76 -20.59
C GLN A 619 -8.14 25.35 -20.60
N ARG A 620 -9.12 24.72 -19.94
CA ARG A 620 -10.48 25.26 -19.80
C ARG A 620 -10.45 26.59 -19.03
N HIS A 621 -9.68 26.69 -17.96
CA HIS A 621 -9.49 27.93 -17.20
C HIS A 621 -8.80 29.02 -18.02
N ARG A 622 -7.76 28.69 -18.80
CA ARG A 622 -7.12 29.64 -19.74
C ARG A 622 -8.10 30.15 -20.79
N LYS A 623 -8.90 29.26 -21.38
CA LYS A 623 -9.95 29.65 -22.35
C LYS A 623 -10.99 30.58 -21.71
N LYS A 624 -11.46 30.27 -20.49
CA LYS A 624 -12.39 31.13 -19.73
C LYS A 624 -11.79 32.50 -19.43
N LEU A 625 -10.53 32.54 -18.99
CA LEU A 625 -9.83 33.79 -18.69
C LEU A 625 -9.62 34.64 -19.94
N ASN A 626 -9.22 34.05 -21.06
CA ASN A 626 -9.09 34.77 -22.33
C ASN A 626 -10.44 35.31 -22.81
N LEU A 627 -11.52 34.55 -22.66
CA LEU A 627 -12.88 35.02 -22.98
C LEU A 627 -13.32 36.18 -22.08
N LEU A 628 -12.97 36.14 -20.79
CA LEU A 628 -13.21 37.27 -19.87
C LEU A 628 -12.39 38.50 -20.25
N ARG A 629 -11.12 38.34 -20.65
CA ARG A 629 -10.29 39.43 -21.17
C ARG A 629 -10.90 40.05 -22.42
N LEU A 630 -11.29 39.24 -23.40
CA LEU A 630 -11.96 39.72 -24.62
C LEU A 630 -13.26 40.47 -24.29
N ARG A 631 -14.11 39.93 -23.41
CA ARG A 631 -15.35 40.62 -22.98
C ARG A 631 -15.06 41.94 -22.25
N TYR A 632 -14.00 41.98 -21.46
CA TYR A 632 -13.59 43.20 -20.77
C TYR A 632 -13.07 44.25 -21.77
N GLU A 633 -12.22 43.85 -22.72
CA GLU A 633 -11.74 44.71 -23.81
C GLU A 633 -12.90 45.21 -24.68
N GLU A 634 -13.85 44.35 -25.04
CA GLU A 634 -15.08 44.73 -25.76
C GLU A 634 -15.91 45.75 -24.96
N ALA A 635 -16.07 45.55 -23.65
CA ALA A 635 -16.78 46.50 -22.78
C ALA A 635 -16.07 47.85 -22.72
N VAL A 636 -14.74 47.86 -22.53
CA VAL A 636 -13.93 49.10 -22.51
C VAL A 636 -13.95 49.82 -23.84
N THR A 637 -13.79 49.10 -24.97
CA THR A 637 -13.89 49.71 -26.31
C THR A 637 -15.30 50.21 -26.61
N SER A 638 -16.35 49.58 -26.08
CA SER A 638 -17.73 50.08 -26.21
C SER A 638 -17.94 51.37 -25.41
N MET A 639 -17.39 51.47 -24.19
CA MET A 639 -17.43 52.68 -23.38
C MET A 639 -16.63 53.81 -24.02
N ALA A 640 -15.45 53.52 -24.56
CA ALA A 640 -14.65 54.48 -25.32
C ALA A 640 -15.36 54.99 -26.58
N ARG A 641 -16.09 54.13 -27.31
CA ARG A 641 -16.94 54.55 -28.45
C ARG A 641 -18.09 55.48 -28.03
N VAL A 642 -18.66 55.30 -26.84
CA VAL A 642 -19.69 56.22 -26.30
C VAL A 642 -19.08 57.58 -25.98
N VAL A 643 -17.86 57.60 -25.44
CA VAL A 643 -17.09 58.83 -25.20
C VAL A 643 -16.88 59.63 -26.49
N GLN A 644 -16.66 58.97 -27.63
CA GLN A 644 -16.41 59.60 -28.92
C GLN A 644 -17.63 60.27 -29.58
N LYS A 645 -18.87 60.05 -29.10
CA LYS A 645 -20.04 60.75 -29.67
C LYS A 645 -19.99 62.23 -29.29
N PRO A 646 -20.01 63.19 -30.23
CA PRO A 646 -20.03 64.62 -29.89
C PRO A 646 -21.26 64.96 -29.03
N LEU A 647 -21.10 65.88 -28.07
CA LEU A 647 -22.25 66.49 -27.40
C LEU A 647 -23.00 67.36 -28.41
N ASN A 648 -24.33 67.24 -28.44
CA ASN A 648 -25.20 67.93 -29.39
C ASN A 648 -24.82 69.41 -29.58
N GLU A 649 -24.61 69.77 -30.85
CA GLU A 649 -24.27 71.10 -31.34
C GLU A 649 -25.49 72.03 -31.28
N GLU A 650 -25.86 72.53 -30.10
CA GLU A 650 -26.65 73.77 -30.03
C GLU A 650 -26.06 74.68 -28.94
N GLU A 651 -25.45 75.79 -29.42
CA GLU A 651 -25.07 77.02 -28.71
C GLU A 651 -23.82 77.01 -27.80
N GLY A 652 -22.66 77.32 -28.42
CA GLY A 652 -21.86 78.51 -28.08
C GLY A 652 -21.38 78.71 -26.63
N GLY A 653 -20.64 77.77 -26.05
CA GLY A 653 -19.85 77.99 -24.83
C GLY A 653 -18.34 77.78 -25.07
N ASP A 654 -17.53 78.82 -24.82
CA ASP A 654 -16.08 78.92 -25.11
C ASP A 654 -15.14 78.01 -24.28
N ILE A 655 -15.62 76.86 -23.78
CA ILE A 655 -14.76 75.90 -23.07
C ILE A 655 -15.05 74.49 -23.59
N PRO A 656 -14.38 74.04 -24.66
CA PRO A 656 -14.43 72.64 -25.04
C PRO A 656 -13.76 71.81 -23.94
N LEU A 657 -14.47 70.80 -23.43
CA LEU A 657 -13.86 69.72 -22.66
C LEU A 657 -12.72 69.13 -23.50
N PRO A 658 -11.53 68.85 -22.91
CA PRO A 658 -10.43 68.27 -23.66
C PRO A 658 -10.90 66.97 -24.34
N LEU A 659 -10.78 66.89 -25.67
CA LEU A 659 -10.99 65.65 -26.38
C LEU A 659 -9.95 64.63 -25.88
N LEU A 660 -10.40 63.45 -25.49
CA LEU A 660 -9.51 62.30 -25.32
C LEU A 660 -8.91 62.00 -26.70
N ASN A 661 -7.62 62.33 -26.88
CA ASN A 661 -6.89 62.04 -28.11
C ASN A 661 -6.97 60.53 -28.39
N SER A 662 -7.65 60.18 -29.48
CA SER A 662 -8.02 58.82 -29.88
C SER A 662 -6.88 58.02 -30.52
N GLU A 663 -5.62 58.41 -30.30
CA GLU A 663 -4.47 57.79 -30.98
C GLU A 663 -3.62 56.87 -30.09
N SER A 664 -3.96 56.72 -28.80
CA SER A 664 -3.22 55.80 -27.94
C SER A 664 -4.08 54.62 -27.49
N ASP A 665 -3.66 53.41 -27.88
CA ASP A 665 -4.12 52.10 -27.40
C ASP A 665 -3.88 51.87 -25.88
N THR A 666 -3.68 52.96 -25.11
CA THR A 666 -3.24 52.95 -23.71
C THR A 666 -4.14 53.78 -22.80
N CYS A 667 -5.36 54.11 -23.21
CA CYS A 667 -6.32 54.69 -22.27
C CYS A 667 -6.75 53.64 -21.24
N THR A 668 -6.37 53.85 -19.98
CA THR A 668 -6.77 52.97 -18.89
C THR A 668 -8.30 53.01 -18.71
N PRO A 669 -8.93 51.90 -18.34
CA PRO A 669 -10.38 51.82 -18.17
C PRO A 669 -10.89 52.79 -17.09
N GLU A 670 -10.07 53.08 -16.08
CA GLU A 670 -10.32 54.10 -15.06
C GLU A 670 -10.36 55.50 -15.67
N ALA A 671 -9.50 55.81 -16.65
CA ALA A 671 -9.51 57.09 -17.35
C ALA A 671 -10.76 57.25 -18.24
N VAL A 672 -11.18 56.19 -18.95
CA VAL A 672 -12.42 56.19 -19.74
C VAL A 672 -13.65 56.38 -18.83
N HIS A 673 -13.67 55.70 -17.68
CA HIS A 673 -14.76 55.82 -16.71
C HIS A 673 -14.81 57.21 -16.07
N ALA A 674 -13.67 57.75 -15.64
CA ALA A 674 -13.57 59.10 -15.09
C ALA A 674 -14.03 60.16 -16.11
N TYR A 675 -13.68 59.99 -17.39
CA TYR A 675 -14.13 60.89 -18.44
C TYR A 675 -15.65 60.84 -18.67
N LEU A 676 -16.25 59.65 -18.67
CA LEU A 676 -17.71 59.51 -18.77
C LEU A 676 -18.45 60.18 -17.60
N LEU A 677 -17.90 60.10 -16.38
CA LEU A 677 -18.44 60.79 -15.22
C LEU A 677 -18.33 62.30 -15.37
N LEU A 678 -17.17 62.81 -15.79
CA LEU A 678 -16.95 64.24 -16.04
C LEU A 678 -17.88 64.77 -17.13
N ARG A 679 -18.06 64.01 -18.21
CA ARG A 679 -19.02 64.33 -19.28
C ARG A 679 -20.45 64.41 -18.74
N ARG A 680 -20.89 63.43 -17.95
CA ARG A 680 -22.23 63.45 -17.34
C ARG A 680 -22.40 64.59 -16.35
N SER A 681 -21.38 64.92 -15.56
CA SER A 681 -21.45 66.06 -14.66
C SER A 681 -21.55 67.37 -15.44
N TYR A 682 -20.84 67.48 -16.56
CA TYR A 682 -20.91 68.64 -17.43
C TYR A 682 -22.28 68.77 -18.12
N GLU A 683 -22.84 67.67 -18.65
CA GLU A 683 -24.20 67.64 -19.20
C GLU A 683 -25.25 68.05 -18.16
N ARG A 684 -25.10 67.57 -16.92
CA ARG A 684 -25.96 67.95 -15.80
C ARG A 684 -25.86 69.44 -15.49
N GLU A 685 -24.65 69.99 -15.50
CA GLU A 685 -24.41 71.42 -15.25
C GLU A 685 -25.01 72.28 -16.37
N GLN A 686 -24.83 71.90 -17.63
CA GLN A 686 -25.45 72.58 -18.78
C GLN A 686 -26.98 72.58 -18.70
N LEU A 687 -27.58 71.44 -18.32
CA LEU A 687 -29.03 71.36 -18.12
C LEU A 687 -29.49 72.26 -16.97
N MET A 688 -28.70 72.37 -15.90
CA MET A 688 -29.00 73.27 -14.79
C MET A 688 -28.92 74.74 -15.24
N GLN A 689 -27.89 75.12 -16.00
CA GLN A 689 -27.74 76.47 -16.55
C GLN A 689 -28.87 76.82 -17.53
N ARG A 690 -29.27 75.88 -18.38
CA ARG A 690 -30.46 76.04 -19.25
C ARG A 690 -31.74 76.19 -18.43
N GLY A 691 -31.87 75.43 -17.33
CA GLY A 691 -32.95 75.60 -16.36
C GLY A 691 -32.98 77.01 -15.79
N ASN A 692 -31.85 77.52 -15.29
CA ASN A 692 -31.72 78.87 -14.75
C ASN A 692 -32.05 79.95 -15.79
N TYR A 693 -31.63 79.77 -17.04
CA TYR A 693 -31.98 80.66 -18.14
C TYR A 693 -33.49 80.67 -18.41
N LEU A 694 -34.13 79.50 -18.44
CA LEU A 694 -35.58 79.38 -18.63
C LEU A 694 -36.34 80.01 -17.46
N ASP A 695 -35.86 79.84 -16.22
CA ASP A 695 -36.44 80.48 -15.04
C ASP A 695 -36.34 82.01 -15.10
N LEU A 696 -35.19 82.55 -15.51
CA LEU A 696 -35.02 83.99 -15.79
C LEU A 696 -35.98 84.46 -16.88
N ARG A 697 -36.17 83.68 -17.95
CA ARG A 697 -37.11 83.99 -19.02
C ARG A 697 -38.55 83.94 -18.53
N LEU A 698 -38.91 83.00 -17.65
CA LEU A 698 -40.22 82.94 -17.01
C LEU A 698 -40.48 84.17 -16.15
N VAL A 699 -39.51 84.60 -15.34
CA VAL A 699 -39.63 85.85 -14.57
C VAL A 699 -39.77 87.07 -15.48
N ALA A 700 -39.06 87.11 -16.62
CA ALA A 700 -39.23 88.16 -17.61
C ALA A 700 -40.63 88.14 -18.25
N LEU A 701 -41.14 86.96 -18.60
CA LEU A 701 -42.51 86.77 -19.10
C LEU A 701 -43.54 87.17 -18.06
N ASP A 702 -43.32 86.90 -16.77
CA ASP A 702 -44.20 87.36 -15.69
C ASP A 702 -44.23 88.88 -15.59
N LYS A 703 -43.08 89.55 -15.76
CA LYS A 703 -43.03 91.01 -15.87
C LYS A 703 -43.78 91.50 -17.11
N GLU A 704 -43.56 90.91 -18.27
CA GLU A 704 -44.28 91.22 -19.52
C GLU A 704 -45.80 91.01 -19.36
N THR A 705 -46.25 89.95 -18.68
CA THR A 705 -47.69 89.74 -18.42
C THR A 705 -48.25 90.71 -17.39
N SER A 706 -47.44 91.14 -16.41
CA SER A 706 -47.83 92.17 -15.45
C SER A 706 -47.94 93.55 -16.11
N THR A 707 -47.04 93.89 -17.02
CA THR A 707 -47.11 95.14 -17.80
C THR A 707 -48.28 95.10 -18.79
N LEU A 708 -48.53 93.96 -19.46
CA LEU A 708 -49.72 93.75 -20.28
C LEU A 708 -51.01 93.90 -19.46
N ARG A 709 -51.07 93.33 -18.25
CA ARG A 709 -52.20 93.52 -17.32
C ARG A 709 -52.38 94.99 -16.92
N HIS A 710 -51.31 95.70 -16.57
CA HIS A 710 -51.38 97.13 -16.27
C HIS A 710 -51.79 97.98 -17.48
N MET A 711 -51.33 97.66 -18.69
CA MET A 711 -51.80 98.32 -19.91
C MET A 711 -53.28 98.03 -20.18
N LEU A 712 -53.75 96.82 -19.91
CA LEU A 712 -55.16 96.44 -20.08
C LEU A 712 -56.05 97.12 -19.04
N ASP A 713 -55.61 97.23 -17.79
CA ASP A 713 -56.28 98.01 -16.75
C ASP A 713 -56.22 99.52 -17.04
N GLY A 714 -55.12 100.01 -17.62
CA GLY A 714 -54.98 101.36 -18.18
C GLY A 714 -55.98 101.63 -19.32
N LEU A 715 -56.14 100.69 -20.24
CA LEU A 715 -57.13 100.78 -21.32
C LEU A 715 -58.55 100.68 -20.77
N ARG A 716 -58.82 99.85 -19.76
CA ARG A 716 -60.14 99.76 -19.09
C ARG A 716 -60.46 101.01 -18.27
N SER A 717 -59.47 101.65 -17.66
CA SER A 717 -59.63 102.92 -16.94
C SER A 717 -59.72 104.11 -17.89
N SER A 718 -59.06 104.06 -19.06
CA SER A 718 -59.28 104.97 -20.20
C SER A 718 -60.68 104.78 -20.83
N ARG A 719 -61.20 103.55 -20.85
CA ARG A 719 -62.57 103.23 -21.29
C ARG A 719 -63.67 103.59 -20.27
N ARG A 720 -63.31 103.90 -19.02
CA ARG A 720 -64.22 104.45 -17.99
C ARG A 720 -64.41 105.97 -18.08
N ALA A 721 -63.70 106.67 -18.98
CA ALA A 721 -63.93 108.08 -19.29
C ALA A 721 -64.76 108.31 -20.58
N THR A 722 -65.20 107.25 -21.26
CA THR A 722 -66.02 107.33 -22.49
C THR A 722 -66.98 106.15 -22.58
N THR A 723 -67.87 105.98 -21.60
CA THR A 723 -69.08 105.15 -21.73
C THR A 723 -70.19 105.60 -20.76
N GLU A 724 -70.53 106.89 -20.79
CA GLU A 724 -71.88 107.38 -20.47
C GLU A 724 -72.56 107.78 -21.79
N CYS A 725 -72.88 106.79 -22.62
CA CYS A 725 -73.90 106.89 -23.67
C CYS A 725 -74.16 105.49 -24.24
N ALA A 726 -75.43 105.20 -24.50
CA ALA A 726 -75.96 103.94 -24.99
C ALA A 726 -76.06 102.81 -23.95
N SER A 727 -76.83 103.06 -22.89
CA SER A 727 -77.83 102.06 -22.49
C SER A 727 -78.97 102.06 -23.52
N ILE A 728 -79.65 100.92 -23.63
CA ILE A 728 -80.89 100.64 -24.38
C ILE A 728 -80.67 100.11 -25.81
N VAL A 729 -80.59 98.78 -25.93
CA VAL A 729 -81.34 97.85 -26.82
C VAL A 729 -80.79 96.45 -26.43
N GLY A 730 -81.52 95.53 -25.81
CA GLY A 730 -82.78 94.96 -26.28
C GLY A 730 -82.50 93.56 -26.84
N GLU A 731 -82.56 92.56 -25.96
CA GLU A 731 -83.15 91.23 -26.15
C GLU A 731 -82.81 90.31 -27.35
N LEU A 732 -82.75 89.02 -27.00
CA LEU A 732 -83.07 87.80 -27.77
C LEU A 732 -81.96 87.07 -28.55
N THR A 733 -81.79 85.80 -28.14
CA THR A 733 -81.48 84.60 -28.96
C THR A 733 -80.08 84.57 -29.60
N SER A 734 -79.39 83.46 -29.88
CA SER A 734 -79.42 82.02 -29.63
C SER A 734 -78.31 81.47 -30.56
N VAL A 735 -77.92 80.20 -30.39
CA VAL A 735 -77.40 79.34 -31.49
C VAL A 735 -75.91 79.50 -31.90
N LYS A 736 -75.15 78.50 -31.44
CA LYS A 736 -74.35 77.51 -32.20
C LYS A 736 -73.23 77.95 -33.17
N LYS A 737 -72.30 76.98 -33.23
CA LYS A 737 -71.62 76.40 -34.42
C LYS A 737 -70.29 77.07 -34.80
N THR A 738 -69.17 76.38 -34.53
CA THR A 738 -68.48 75.36 -35.36
C THR A 738 -67.60 75.95 -36.44
N GLY A 739 -66.44 75.31 -36.60
CA GLY A 739 -65.57 75.42 -37.78
C GLY A 739 -64.14 75.67 -37.31
N ALA A 740 -63.26 74.68 -37.18
CA ALA A 740 -62.76 73.84 -38.28
C ALA A 740 -62.24 74.74 -39.41
N SER A 741 -61.03 74.63 -39.91
CA SER A 741 -60.13 73.49 -40.04
C SER A 741 -58.94 73.95 -40.89
N SER A 742 -58.01 73.03 -41.07
CA SER A 742 -57.13 72.87 -42.23
C SER A 742 -55.69 73.28 -41.95
N ILE A 743 -54.78 72.35 -41.67
CA ILE A 743 -54.30 71.23 -42.51
C ILE A 743 -53.64 71.77 -43.77
N GLU A 744 -52.31 71.61 -43.82
CA GLU A 744 -51.55 70.88 -44.86
C GLU A 744 -50.22 70.44 -44.20
N ASN A 745 -49.94 69.14 -44.03
CA ASN A 745 -49.42 68.14 -45.00
C ASN A 745 -48.02 68.48 -45.53
N CYS A 746 -47.04 67.58 -45.69
CA CYS A 746 -47.00 66.12 -45.70
C CYS A 746 -45.53 65.62 -45.72
N ASN A 747 -45.28 64.45 -45.11
CA ASN A 747 -44.41 63.33 -45.56
C ASN A 747 -42.88 63.59 -45.71
N SER A 748 -41.95 62.69 -45.37
CA SER A 748 -41.93 61.22 -45.39
C SER A 748 -40.66 60.69 -44.70
N GLN A 749 -40.75 59.49 -44.09
CA GLN A 749 -39.71 58.45 -43.94
C GLN A 749 -38.39 58.86 -43.23
N VAL A 750 -37.89 58.18 -42.19
CA VAL A 750 -37.37 56.81 -42.20
C VAL A 750 -37.25 56.31 -40.75
N ARG A 751 -37.65 55.05 -40.59
CA ARG A 751 -37.55 54.16 -39.44
C ARG A 751 -36.08 54.01 -38.99
N ALA A 752 -35.77 54.33 -37.74
CA ALA A 752 -34.61 53.79 -37.03
C ALA A 752 -35.04 53.39 -35.61
N SER A 753 -34.70 52.16 -35.26
CA SER A 753 -35.12 51.36 -34.12
C SER A 753 -34.79 51.99 -32.75
N THR A 754 -35.83 52.37 -32.02
CA THR A 754 -35.83 52.53 -30.57
C THR A 754 -36.26 51.22 -29.91
N PRO A 755 -35.42 50.52 -29.12
CA PRO A 755 -35.90 49.51 -28.21
C PRO A 755 -36.31 50.22 -26.91
N SER A 756 -37.53 50.72 -26.85
CA SER A 756 -38.17 50.98 -25.55
C SER A 756 -38.56 49.60 -24.98
N CYS A 757 -37.61 48.93 -24.33
CA CYS A 757 -37.87 47.68 -23.62
C CYS A 757 -38.84 47.96 -22.47
N SER A 758 -40.11 47.60 -22.68
CA SER A 758 -41.11 47.53 -21.63
C SER A 758 -40.71 46.46 -20.59
N PRO A 759 -41.03 46.62 -19.30
CA PRO A 759 -40.71 45.65 -18.25
C PRO A 759 -41.27 44.24 -18.52
N ALA A 760 -42.31 44.13 -19.36
CA ALA A 760 -42.91 42.87 -19.80
C ALA A 760 -41.98 42.05 -20.72
N LEU A 761 -41.25 42.70 -21.63
CA LEU A 761 -40.28 42.04 -22.52
C LEU A 761 -39.01 41.63 -21.79
N MET A 762 -38.57 42.40 -20.78
CA MET A 762 -37.43 42.02 -19.94
C MET A 762 -37.75 40.80 -19.07
N LYS A 763 -38.98 40.70 -18.57
CA LYS A 763 -39.48 39.50 -17.86
C LYS A 763 -39.60 38.30 -18.81
N GLN A 764 -40.03 38.51 -20.06
CA GLN A 764 -40.12 37.45 -21.06
C GLN A 764 -38.74 36.98 -21.56
N GLN A 765 -37.75 37.88 -21.67
CA GLN A 765 -36.36 37.53 -21.99
C GLN A 765 -35.63 36.86 -20.82
N LEU A 766 -35.92 37.25 -19.57
CA LEU A 766 -35.44 36.54 -18.38
C LEU A 766 -36.07 35.16 -18.27
N LEU A 767 -37.38 35.02 -18.54
CA LEU A 767 -38.05 33.73 -18.55
C LEU A 767 -37.57 32.81 -19.69
N SER A 768 -37.37 33.34 -20.91
CA SER A 768 -36.79 32.56 -22.01
C SER A 768 -35.31 32.22 -21.77
N GLY A 769 -34.58 33.09 -21.06
CA GLY A 769 -33.21 32.85 -20.62
C GLY A 769 -33.12 31.77 -19.53
N THR A 770 -34.08 31.77 -18.59
CA THR A 770 -34.19 30.70 -17.59
C THR A 770 -34.64 29.39 -18.22
N GLU A 771 -35.58 29.40 -19.17
CA GLU A 771 -36.00 28.20 -19.91
C GLU A 771 -34.84 27.63 -20.75
N ALA A 772 -34.07 28.46 -21.45
CA ALA A 772 -32.89 28.02 -22.18
C ALA A 772 -31.81 27.44 -21.25
N SER A 773 -31.62 28.05 -20.07
CA SER A 773 -30.70 27.52 -19.05
C SER A 773 -31.22 26.22 -18.43
N GLU A 774 -32.52 26.08 -18.20
CA GLU A 774 -33.13 24.85 -17.69
C GLU A 774 -33.04 23.72 -18.71
N HIS A 775 -33.24 24.01 -20.00
CA HIS A 775 -33.02 23.04 -21.07
C HIS A 775 -31.56 22.60 -21.15
N TYR A 776 -30.61 23.52 -20.96
CA TYR A 776 -29.20 23.19 -20.88
C TYR A 776 -28.88 22.31 -19.66
N TRP A 777 -29.39 22.65 -18.47
CA TRP A 777 -29.21 21.83 -17.27
C TRP A 777 -29.88 20.46 -17.38
N ARG A 778 -31.06 20.36 -18.01
CA ARG A 778 -31.73 19.07 -18.27
C ARG A 778 -30.94 18.23 -19.27
N ALA A 779 -30.33 18.84 -20.29
CA ALA A 779 -29.47 18.13 -21.24
C ALA A 779 -28.16 17.66 -20.57
N GLU A 780 -27.53 18.50 -19.72
CA GLU A 780 -26.37 18.08 -18.93
C GLU A 780 -26.72 16.96 -17.94
N LEU A 781 -27.88 17.03 -17.27
CA LEU A 781 -28.36 15.96 -16.40
C LEU A 781 -28.64 14.67 -17.17
N GLN A 782 -29.22 14.74 -18.37
CA GLN A 782 -29.43 13.57 -19.23
C GLN A 782 -28.10 12.94 -19.66
N ILE A 783 -27.09 13.74 -20.04
CA ILE A 783 -25.76 13.22 -20.38
C ILE A 783 -25.09 12.60 -19.14
N LEU A 784 -25.26 13.19 -17.96
CA LEU A 784 -24.77 12.61 -16.70
C LEU A 784 -25.49 11.31 -16.34
N ASP A 785 -26.80 11.22 -16.55
CA ASP A 785 -27.58 9.99 -16.34
C ASP A 785 -27.19 8.89 -17.35
N GLU A 786 -26.97 9.25 -18.63
CA GLU A 786 -26.49 8.33 -19.66
C GLU A 786 -25.07 7.83 -19.37
N THR A 787 -24.17 8.71 -18.92
CA THR A 787 -22.80 8.30 -18.52
C THR A 787 -22.83 7.42 -17.26
N LEU A 788 -23.64 7.74 -16.25
CA LEU A 788 -23.84 6.89 -15.08
C LEU A 788 -24.44 5.52 -15.44
N ALA A 789 -25.41 5.48 -16.36
CA ALA A 789 -25.97 4.25 -16.89
C ALA A 789 -24.89 3.42 -17.61
N SER A 790 -24.07 4.04 -18.48
CA SER A 790 -22.97 3.36 -19.17
C SER A 790 -21.91 2.82 -18.20
N MET A 791 -21.59 3.56 -17.14
CA MET A 791 -20.66 3.15 -16.08
C MET A 791 -21.24 2.02 -15.24
N SER A 792 -22.55 2.03 -14.96
CA SER A 792 -23.23 0.91 -14.30
C SER A 792 -23.23 -0.35 -15.16
N GLN A 793 -23.46 -0.23 -16.47
CA GLN A 793 -23.42 -1.34 -17.41
C GLN A 793 -21.99 -1.92 -17.52
N GLN A 794 -20.95 -1.08 -17.60
CA GLN A 794 -19.56 -1.56 -17.57
C GLN A 794 -19.19 -2.25 -16.24
N ARG A 795 -19.74 -1.77 -15.11
CA ARG A 795 -19.58 -2.43 -13.80
C ARG A 795 -20.31 -3.78 -13.75
N GLU A 796 -21.48 -3.90 -14.36
CA GLU A 796 -22.20 -5.17 -14.46
C GLU A 796 -21.48 -6.16 -15.39
N GLU A 797 -21.01 -5.71 -16.55
CA GLU A 797 -20.24 -6.53 -17.49
C GLU A 797 -18.93 -7.03 -16.87
N SER A 798 -18.21 -6.18 -16.12
CA SER A 798 -17.01 -6.60 -15.39
C SER A 798 -17.32 -7.57 -14.24
N ARG A 799 -18.45 -7.39 -13.54
CA ARG A 799 -18.93 -8.37 -12.54
C ARG A 799 -19.28 -9.71 -13.19
N MET A 800 -19.94 -9.71 -14.34
CA MET A 800 -20.28 -10.91 -15.12
C MET A 800 -19.00 -11.62 -15.57
N ARG A 801 -18.03 -10.91 -16.17
CA ARG A 801 -16.72 -11.46 -16.55
C ARG A 801 -15.95 -12.01 -15.36
N LEU A 802 -15.98 -11.35 -14.21
CA LEU A 802 -15.38 -11.88 -12.97
C LEU A 802 -16.10 -13.14 -12.50
N HIS A 803 -17.42 -13.22 -12.63
CA HIS A 803 -18.17 -14.42 -12.30
C HIS A 803 -17.83 -15.58 -13.24
N GLU A 804 -17.72 -15.33 -14.54
CA GLU A 804 -17.28 -16.29 -15.55
C GLU A 804 -15.83 -16.76 -15.32
N MET A 805 -14.91 -15.87 -14.96
CA MET A 805 -13.55 -16.28 -14.58
C MET A 805 -13.53 -17.12 -13.30
N ARG A 806 -14.40 -16.81 -12.33
CA ARG A 806 -14.53 -17.62 -11.11
C ARG A 806 -15.15 -18.99 -11.39
N SER A 807 -16.10 -19.10 -12.33
CA SER A 807 -16.66 -20.39 -12.72
C SER A 807 -15.64 -21.22 -13.50
N THR A 808 -14.92 -20.64 -14.45
CA THR A 808 -13.85 -21.35 -15.19
C THR A 808 -12.72 -21.80 -14.27
N LEU A 809 -12.33 -20.99 -13.28
CA LEU A 809 -11.38 -21.42 -12.24
C LEU A 809 -11.92 -22.60 -11.41
N LYS A 810 -13.20 -22.58 -11.02
CA LYS A 810 -13.82 -23.72 -10.31
C LYS A 810 -13.86 -24.97 -11.17
N GLU A 811 -14.15 -24.85 -12.47
CA GLU A 811 -14.12 -25.96 -13.43
C GLU A 811 -12.70 -26.53 -13.59
N LEU A 812 -11.68 -25.67 -13.72
CA LEU A 812 -10.28 -26.09 -13.77
C LEU A 812 -9.82 -26.78 -12.48
N GLN A 813 -10.25 -26.28 -11.32
CA GLN A 813 -9.96 -26.93 -10.04
C GLN A 813 -10.65 -28.31 -9.93
N ASN A 814 -11.90 -28.42 -10.41
CA ASN A 814 -12.64 -29.68 -10.42
C ASN A 814 -12.01 -30.69 -11.38
N THR A 815 -11.60 -30.28 -12.58
CA THR A 815 -10.89 -31.14 -13.54
C THR A 815 -9.54 -31.59 -13.00
N HIS A 816 -8.80 -30.72 -12.28
CA HIS A 816 -7.56 -31.11 -11.60
C HIS A 816 -7.80 -32.14 -10.50
N ARG A 817 -8.85 -31.96 -9.67
CA ARG A 817 -9.26 -32.96 -8.66
C ARG A 817 -9.65 -34.28 -9.30
N GLN A 818 -10.40 -34.27 -10.41
CA GLN A 818 -10.74 -35.47 -11.17
C GLN A 818 -9.50 -36.18 -11.73
N LYS A 819 -8.54 -35.44 -12.32
CA LYS A 819 -7.28 -36.01 -12.80
C LYS A 819 -6.46 -36.63 -11.67
N ARG A 820 -6.37 -35.99 -10.50
CA ARG A 820 -5.72 -36.55 -9.31
C ARG A 820 -6.38 -37.86 -8.87
N MET A 821 -7.71 -37.90 -8.82
CA MET A 821 -8.48 -39.11 -8.50
C MET A 821 -8.27 -40.22 -9.54
N GLN A 822 -8.21 -39.89 -10.83
CA GLN A 822 -7.92 -40.86 -11.90
C GLN A 822 -6.50 -41.44 -11.76
N VAL A 823 -5.50 -40.59 -11.51
CA VAL A 823 -4.12 -41.04 -11.26
C VAL A 823 -4.04 -41.93 -10.02
N GLN A 824 -4.77 -41.60 -8.96
CA GLN A 824 -4.83 -42.42 -7.74
C GLN A 824 -5.49 -43.78 -8.01
N LYS A 825 -6.62 -43.82 -8.74
CA LYS A 825 -7.25 -45.07 -9.18
C LYS A 825 -6.33 -45.92 -10.06
N LEU A 826 -5.56 -45.29 -10.96
CA LEU A 826 -4.56 -45.99 -11.79
C LEU A 826 -3.41 -46.55 -10.94
N ARG A 827 -2.94 -45.81 -9.93
CA ARG A 827 -1.94 -46.32 -8.98
C ARG A 827 -2.46 -47.52 -8.19
N GLU A 828 -3.70 -47.44 -7.71
CA GLU A 828 -4.35 -48.55 -7.01
C GLU A 828 -4.58 -49.76 -7.93
N SER A 829 -4.97 -49.57 -9.19
CA SER A 829 -5.13 -50.68 -10.13
C SER A 829 -3.80 -51.34 -10.47
N VAL A 830 -2.71 -50.57 -10.59
CA VAL A 830 -1.35 -51.10 -10.79
C VAL A 830 -0.86 -51.85 -9.55
N GLN A 831 -1.18 -51.37 -8.34
CA GLN A 831 -0.87 -52.11 -7.12
C GLN A 831 -1.67 -53.41 -7.01
N ARG A 832 -2.96 -53.41 -7.39
CA ARG A 832 -3.80 -54.61 -7.42
C ARG A 832 -3.33 -55.61 -8.47
N SER A 833 -2.96 -55.16 -9.67
CA SER A 833 -2.43 -56.06 -10.71
C SER A 833 -1.11 -56.70 -10.29
N ARG A 834 -0.21 -55.95 -9.63
CA ARG A 834 1.02 -56.51 -9.04
C ARG A 834 0.76 -57.57 -7.98
N LYS A 835 -0.25 -57.36 -7.10
CA LYS A 835 -0.67 -58.35 -6.10
C LYS A 835 -1.32 -59.60 -6.72
N VAL A 836 -2.02 -59.47 -7.85
CA VAL A 836 -2.61 -60.63 -8.55
C VAL A 836 -1.55 -61.40 -9.33
N THR A 837 -0.58 -60.74 -9.96
CA THR A 837 0.54 -61.43 -10.63
C THR A 837 1.43 -62.20 -9.66
N SER A 838 1.59 -61.76 -8.41
CA SER A 838 2.31 -62.53 -7.39
C SER A 838 1.53 -63.73 -6.86
N VAL A 839 0.21 -63.75 -7.01
CA VAL A 839 -0.64 -64.89 -6.62
C VAL A 839 -0.80 -65.89 -7.78
N VAL A 840 -0.79 -65.44 -9.03
CA VAL A 840 -0.87 -66.32 -10.22
C VAL A 840 0.47 -67.02 -10.50
N SER A 841 1.63 -66.41 -10.20
CA SER A 841 2.93 -67.08 -10.33
C SER A 841 3.10 -68.27 -9.36
N VAL A 842 2.32 -68.30 -8.27
CA VAL A 842 2.30 -69.40 -7.28
C VAL A 842 1.37 -70.54 -7.71
N LYS A 843 0.42 -70.32 -8.64
CA LYS A 843 -0.51 -71.37 -9.12
C LYS A 843 -0.12 -72.04 -10.45
N CYS A 844 0.84 -71.52 -11.21
CA CYS A 844 1.32 -72.13 -12.47
C CYS A 844 2.54 -73.06 -12.32
N ARG A 845 2.88 -73.50 -11.11
CA ARG A 845 3.90 -74.55 -10.87
C ARG A 845 3.37 -75.68 -9.97
N ARG A 846 2.14 -76.13 -10.24
CA ARG A 846 1.68 -77.46 -9.83
C ARG A 846 1.64 -78.36 -11.05
#